data_AF-A0A3C0VWD4-F1
#
_entry.id   AF-A0A3C0VWD4-F1
#
_cell.length_a   1.000
_cell.length_b   1.000
_cell.length_c   1.000
_cell.angle_alpha   90.00
_cell.angle_beta   90.00
_cell.angle_gamma   90.00
#
_symmetry.space_group_name_H-M   'P 1'
#
loop_
_entity.id
_entity.type
_entity.pdbx_description
1 polymer ?
#
loop_
_entity_poly.entity_id
_entity_poly.type
_entity_poly.pdbx_seq_one_letter_code
_entity_poly.pdbx_strand_id
1 'polypeptide(L)'
;MSTIDYALGLPTLAEGEKLFLAFSIGLSDGAKLTNREDGIAFSVRLNGESIFRQAHRKNEWAAHAIDISSYAGKPTTLTLAVDSLKNSSYDWAVWGEPAILKLSPPGFPPRKKGPGSGVIFAKRHAHEPRTMMVNDQRHLVQPANDSVSAWFPVYFETGKLEPPPTVAWPSGETIIANFPHQLVIDQIACEQVIPIAGEFIPLAMKVRNAGRGHYTQQNTKFFIVTGTNPLPSKFVPHLAPGEEAILRWRWKCPPEPKTIEMHAPFPGGLATHKFKTYTGQPPGKPITLQNDRMRIDFVPGKNGYEYARIHGRDGGDWFELGVWAPLASVTDSAETTTFSPRDIKISENNNCQFATFIHDTDRWVASVEVILPKNSRPMRILHQFKAKVDGPLFRATGPSIHLGDGTFGAAKSWGLFPGLEFLSGPEPSSNPRDLAPPNNTRVTPHPNKITAPFMAVTVSPESKLPPTASGFYYSPDSLNGRAQAGIDSPRLLPSKPLSLSLIWDPGQKWDGRLSLPTAHYASPNQPALANSHHLALSIPSIPTHAPEYPGDSFQPYPAEAGQSFSIRAELSVTSGNALRAFGEWITHRGGLPEPNPPPRSFTDEVALCRTGFLETVRGDRPGTFRHCIDWASNPSAGFNLLLWLDGLITGHADSRDTAVAATEPM
;
A
#
# COMPACT_ATOMS: atom_id res chain seq x y z
N MET A 1 -28.90 16.22 9.55
CA MET A 1 -27.65 16.60 10.24
C MET A 1 -26.78 15.37 10.43
N SER A 2 -25.54 15.41 9.94
CA SER A 2 -24.53 14.35 10.08
C SER A 2 -23.37 14.86 10.93
N THR A 3 -22.84 14.03 11.83
CA THR A 3 -21.79 14.43 12.79
C THR A 3 -20.68 13.40 12.87
N ILE A 4 -19.47 13.87 13.20
CA ILE A 4 -18.35 13.04 13.61
C ILE A 4 -17.77 13.65 14.89
N ASP A 5 -17.60 12.82 15.92
CA ASP A 5 -17.08 13.22 17.22
C ASP A 5 -15.68 12.67 17.45
N TYR A 6 -14.80 13.51 17.97
CA TYR A 6 -13.43 13.17 18.35
C TYR A 6 -13.22 13.48 19.84
N ALA A 7 -12.78 12.49 20.60
CA ALA A 7 -12.31 12.71 21.97
C ALA A 7 -10.85 13.16 21.94
N LEU A 8 -10.57 14.36 22.47
CA LEU A 8 -9.26 15.02 22.39
C LEU A 8 -8.71 15.35 23.78
N GLY A 9 -7.43 15.04 23.99
CA GLY A 9 -6.63 15.60 25.06
C GLY A 9 -5.88 16.83 24.56
N LEU A 10 -6.38 18.03 24.85
CA LEU A 10 -5.73 19.27 24.41
C LEU A 10 -4.51 19.58 25.27
N PRO A 11 -3.39 20.07 24.67
CA PRO A 11 -2.19 20.40 25.43
C PRO A 11 -2.43 21.58 26.36
N THR A 12 -1.66 21.66 27.45
CA THR A 12 -1.56 22.89 28.25
C THR A 12 -0.77 23.96 27.49
N LEU A 13 -1.06 25.23 27.80
CA LEU A 13 -0.36 26.38 27.24
C LEU A 13 0.51 27.04 28.30
N ALA A 14 1.77 27.34 27.94
CA ALA A 14 2.63 28.24 28.69
C ALA A 14 2.32 29.70 28.33
N GLU A 15 2.94 30.64 29.06
CA GLU A 15 2.79 32.07 28.79
C GLU A 15 3.18 32.42 27.34
N GLY A 16 2.30 33.14 26.64
CA GLY A 16 2.51 33.55 25.25
C GLY A 16 2.22 32.47 24.20
N GLU A 17 1.84 31.25 24.58
CA GLU A 17 1.38 30.22 23.65
C GLU A 17 -0.11 30.39 23.30
N LYS A 18 -0.50 30.01 22.09
CA LYS A 18 -1.91 29.99 21.64
C LYS A 18 -2.26 28.62 21.05
N LEU A 19 -3.54 28.26 21.10
CA LEU A 19 -4.08 27.05 20.49
C LEU A 19 -5.15 27.41 19.47
N PHE A 20 -4.99 26.95 18.23
CA PHE A 20 -5.95 27.18 17.15
C PHE A 20 -6.52 25.87 16.63
N LEU A 21 -7.80 25.87 16.29
CA LEU A 21 -8.40 24.88 15.40
C LEU A 21 -8.49 25.50 14.01
N ALA A 22 -7.73 24.98 13.04
CA ALA A 22 -7.73 25.41 11.65
C ALA A 22 -8.34 24.34 10.75
N PHE A 23 -9.13 24.73 9.76
CA PHE A 23 -9.80 23.81 8.83
C PHE A 23 -10.29 24.58 7.60
N SER A 24 -10.65 23.86 6.55
CA SER A 24 -11.38 24.39 5.41
C SER A 24 -12.74 23.70 5.27
N ILE A 25 -13.70 24.42 4.71
CA ILE A 25 -15.00 23.89 4.33
C ILE A 25 -15.17 24.03 2.81
N GLY A 26 -15.86 23.09 2.19
CA GLY A 26 -16.10 23.12 0.75
C GLY A 26 -17.17 22.14 0.32
N LEU A 27 -17.71 22.37 -0.88
CA LEU A 27 -18.51 21.39 -1.61
C LEU A 27 -17.63 20.73 -2.66
N SER A 28 -17.77 19.41 -2.83
CA SER A 28 -17.02 18.66 -3.84
C SER A 28 -17.31 19.16 -5.25
N ASP A 29 -16.30 19.17 -6.13
CA ASP A 29 -16.36 19.78 -7.47
C ASP A 29 -17.50 19.27 -8.37
N GLY A 30 -18.02 18.06 -8.12
CA GLY A 30 -19.15 17.49 -8.85
C GLY A 30 -20.54 17.99 -8.39
N ALA A 31 -20.62 18.78 -7.32
CA ALA A 31 -21.88 19.34 -6.82
C ALA A 31 -22.46 20.35 -7.83
N LYS A 32 -23.71 20.17 -8.26
CA LYS A 32 -24.36 21.06 -9.23
C LYS A 32 -25.24 22.07 -8.51
N LEU A 33 -24.71 23.28 -8.36
CA LEU A 33 -25.38 24.36 -7.65
C LEU A 33 -26.19 25.21 -8.63
N THR A 34 -27.50 24.94 -8.71
CA THR A 34 -28.46 25.74 -9.47
C THR A 34 -29.27 26.63 -8.52
N ASN A 35 -30.50 27.01 -8.89
CA ASN A 35 -31.38 27.82 -8.06
C ASN A 35 -32.15 27.03 -6.99
N ARG A 36 -32.13 25.69 -7.06
CA ARG A 36 -32.88 24.82 -6.14
C ARG A 36 -32.06 24.38 -4.92
N GLU A 37 -30.75 24.20 -5.09
CA GLU A 37 -29.82 23.81 -4.04
C GLU A 37 -29.50 25.02 -3.17
N ASP A 38 -29.72 24.93 -1.86
CA ASP A 38 -29.43 26.01 -0.91
C ASP A 38 -28.07 25.86 -0.21
N GLY A 39 -27.41 24.72 -0.42
CA GLY A 39 -26.11 24.40 0.16
C GLY A 39 -26.22 23.88 1.58
N ILE A 40 -25.07 23.81 2.25
CA ILE A 40 -24.92 23.09 3.50
C ILE A 40 -24.40 24.00 4.61
N ALA A 41 -24.86 23.79 5.83
CA ALA A 41 -24.30 24.44 7.00
C ALA A 41 -23.22 23.56 7.65
N PHE A 42 -22.00 24.07 7.69
CA PHE A 42 -20.92 23.50 8.49
C PHE A 42 -21.00 24.05 9.92
N SER A 43 -20.82 23.20 10.93
CA SER A 43 -20.74 23.63 12.32
C SER A 43 -19.62 22.89 13.06
N VAL A 44 -18.94 23.60 13.96
CA VAL A 44 -17.97 23.01 14.90
C VAL A 44 -18.47 23.21 16.30
N ARG A 45 -18.43 22.15 17.12
CA ARG A 45 -18.72 22.24 18.55
C ARG A 45 -17.57 21.69 19.38
N LEU A 46 -17.32 22.30 20.54
CA LEU A 46 -16.41 21.78 21.56
C LEU A 46 -17.22 21.53 22.83
N ASN A 47 -17.20 20.30 23.35
CA ASN A 47 -17.97 19.91 24.53
C ASN A 47 -19.48 20.27 24.42
N GLY A 48 -20.03 20.18 23.21
CA GLY A 48 -21.42 20.54 22.90
C GLY A 48 -21.66 22.03 22.61
N GLU A 49 -20.73 22.92 22.95
CA GLU A 49 -20.82 24.37 22.67
C GLU A 49 -20.48 24.66 21.20
N SER A 50 -21.38 25.32 20.47
CA SER A 50 -21.15 25.69 19.07
C SER A 50 -20.21 26.89 18.97
N ILE A 51 -19.00 26.67 18.48
CA ILE A 51 -17.96 27.70 18.31
C ILE A 51 -17.81 28.19 16.86
N PHE A 52 -18.50 27.55 15.93
CA PHE A 52 -18.55 27.93 14.52
C PHE A 52 -19.82 27.40 13.87
N ARG A 53 -20.46 28.22 13.04
CA ARG A 53 -21.50 27.80 12.11
C ARG A 53 -21.47 28.68 10.88
N GLN A 54 -21.42 28.08 9.69
CA GLN A 54 -21.43 28.81 8.43
C GLN A 54 -22.15 28.02 7.34
N ALA A 55 -23.06 28.69 6.64
CA ALA A 55 -23.65 28.19 5.40
C ALA A 55 -22.65 28.35 4.25
N HIS A 56 -22.51 27.32 3.43
CA HIS A 56 -21.63 27.29 2.26
C HIS A 56 -22.35 26.73 1.05
N ARG A 57 -22.30 27.45 -0.06
CA ARG A 57 -23.05 27.15 -1.29
C ARG A 57 -22.17 27.37 -2.52
N LYS A 58 -20.91 26.97 -2.45
CA LYS A 58 -19.96 27.11 -3.56
C LYS A 58 -19.00 25.94 -3.59
N ASN A 59 -18.62 25.53 -4.80
CA ASN A 59 -17.54 24.54 -5.03
C ASN A 59 -16.19 25.26 -4.94
N GLU A 60 -15.94 25.91 -3.81
CA GLU A 60 -14.67 26.56 -3.49
C GLU A 60 -14.32 26.26 -2.04
N TRP A 61 -13.02 26.19 -1.75
CA TRP A 61 -12.53 26.06 -0.38
C TRP A 61 -12.66 27.39 0.36
N ALA A 62 -13.24 27.36 1.55
CA ALA A 62 -13.22 28.46 2.50
C ALA A 62 -12.44 28.05 3.75
N ALA A 63 -11.31 28.70 3.99
CA ALA A 63 -10.42 28.40 5.11
C ALA A 63 -10.80 29.19 6.37
N HIS A 64 -10.75 28.55 7.53
CA HIS A 64 -11.17 29.09 8.83
C HIS A 64 -10.18 28.70 9.93
N ALA A 65 -10.04 29.57 10.91
CA ALA A 65 -9.32 29.27 12.14
C ALA A 65 -10.06 29.86 13.34
N ILE A 66 -10.04 29.12 14.45
CA ILE A 66 -10.69 29.49 15.71
C ILE A 66 -9.65 29.41 16.81
N ASP A 67 -9.53 30.46 17.61
CA ASP A 67 -8.70 30.42 18.82
C ASP A 67 -9.45 29.62 19.89
N ILE A 68 -8.90 28.46 20.25
CA ILE A 68 -9.46 27.53 21.22
C ILE A 68 -8.61 27.46 22.49
N SER A 69 -7.79 28.48 22.74
CA SER A 69 -6.87 28.52 23.89
C SER A 69 -7.60 28.37 25.24
N SER A 70 -8.85 28.80 25.34
CA SER A 70 -9.70 28.63 26.53
C SER A 70 -10.03 27.16 26.87
N TYR A 71 -9.82 26.24 25.93
CA TYR A 71 -10.01 24.79 26.08
C TYR A 71 -8.71 24.04 26.38
N ALA A 72 -7.55 24.71 26.40
CA ALA A 72 -6.25 24.10 26.66
C ALA A 72 -6.23 23.29 27.98
N GLY A 73 -5.58 22.13 27.95
CA GLY A 73 -5.45 21.21 29.10
C GLY A 73 -6.74 20.50 29.50
N LYS A 74 -7.88 20.75 28.85
CA LYS A 74 -9.17 20.13 29.18
C LYS A 74 -9.44 18.93 28.26
N PRO A 75 -9.96 17.80 28.78
CA PRO A 75 -10.61 16.79 27.96
C PRO A 75 -11.72 17.46 27.13
N THR A 76 -11.66 17.28 25.82
CA THR A 76 -12.53 18.01 24.90
C THR A 76 -13.11 17.07 23.84
N THR A 77 -14.43 17.10 23.66
CA THR A 77 -15.10 16.45 22.53
C THR A 77 -15.24 17.47 21.41
N LEU A 78 -14.55 17.23 20.30
CA LEU A 78 -14.70 18.00 19.05
C LEU A 78 -15.76 17.34 18.19
N THR A 79 -16.84 18.06 17.90
CA THR A 79 -17.87 17.65 16.95
C THR A 79 -17.73 18.45 15.67
N LEU A 80 -17.48 17.77 14.55
CA LEU A 80 -17.61 18.32 13.21
C LEU A 80 -18.99 17.91 12.68
N ALA A 81 -19.81 18.90 12.34
CA ALA A 81 -21.19 18.68 11.94
C ALA A 81 -21.51 19.34 10.62
N VAL A 82 -22.30 18.65 9.81
CA VAL A 82 -22.90 19.21 8.60
C VAL A 82 -24.42 19.07 8.68
N ASP A 83 -25.10 20.12 8.28
CA ASP A 83 -26.55 20.23 8.41
C ASP A 83 -27.13 20.70 7.09
N SER A 84 -28.00 19.88 6.51
CA SER A 84 -28.81 20.27 5.36
C SER A 84 -29.65 21.46 5.77
N LEU A 85 -29.64 22.52 4.98
CA LEU A 85 -30.39 23.72 5.29
C LEU A 85 -31.90 23.44 5.17
N LYS A 86 -32.49 23.66 3.99
CA LYS A 86 -33.88 23.29 3.68
C LYS A 86 -33.95 22.03 2.84
N ASN A 87 -32.95 21.78 2.01
CA ASN A 87 -32.83 20.55 1.23
C ASN A 87 -31.41 20.00 1.26
N SER A 88 -31.25 18.71 0.94
CA SER A 88 -29.96 18.01 0.97
C SER A 88 -29.40 17.71 -0.42
N SER A 89 -29.92 18.36 -1.46
CA SER A 89 -29.50 18.10 -2.84
C SER A 89 -28.10 18.67 -3.06
N TYR A 90 -27.17 17.83 -3.52
CA TYR A 90 -25.76 18.20 -3.75
C TYR A 90 -25.01 18.76 -2.53
N ASP A 91 -25.47 18.38 -1.33
CA ASP A 91 -24.81 18.65 -0.04
C ASP A 91 -23.55 17.78 0.16
N TRP A 92 -22.68 17.74 -0.84
CA TRP A 92 -21.45 16.96 -0.87
C TRP A 92 -20.34 17.67 -0.09
N ALA A 93 -20.59 17.85 1.21
CA ALA A 93 -19.74 18.57 2.13
C ALA A 93 -18.41 17.86 2.36
N VAL A 94 -17.33 18.66 2.37
CA VAL A 94 -15.98 18.20 2.67
C VAL A 94 -15.36 19.10 3.72
N TRP A 95 -14.79 18.49 4.76
CA TRP A 95 -13.90 19.15 5.71
C TRP A 95 -12.47 19.00 5.21
N GLY A 96 -11.80 20.10 4.89
CA GLY A 96 -10.42 20.13 4.44
C GLY A 96 -9.45 20.29 5.60
N GLU A 97 -8.53 19.33 5.75
CA GLU A 97 -7.38 19.35 6.68
C GLU A 97 -7.65 19.93 8.09
N PRO A 98 -8.67 19.47 8.84
CA PRO A 98 -8.88 19.93 10.20
C PRO A 98 -7.65 19.61 11.06
N ALA A 99 -7.09 20.64 11.70
CA ALA A 99 -5.84 20.56 12.47
C ALA A 99 -5.90 21.42 13.73
N ILE A 100 -5.39 20.89 14.84
CA ILE A 100 -5.13 21.66 16.06
C ILE A 100 -3.68 22.09 16.06
N LEU A 101 -3.46 23.40 16.14
CA LEU A 101 -2.17 24.04 16.00
C LEU A 101 -1.82 24.76 17.31
N LYS A 102 -0.80 24.26 18.00
CA LYS A 102 -0.19 24.93 19.15
C LYS A 102 0.92 25.85 18.65
N LEU A 103 0.75 27.15 18.89
CA LEU A 103 1.71 28.17 18.51
C LEU A 103 2.52 28.55 19.75
N SER A 104 3.84 28.43 19.63
CA SER A 104 4.78 28.92 20.63
C SER A 104 5.32 30.29 20.22
N PRO A 105 5.69 31.15 21.18
CA PRO A 105 6.31 32.44 20.87
C PRO A 105 7.59 32.25 20.04
N PRO A 106 7.97 33.23 19.21
CA PRO A 106 9.16 33.13 18.38
C PRO A 106 10.40 32.87 19.25
N GLY A 107 11.17 31.83 18.90
CA GLY A 107 12.49 31.62 19.48
C GLY A 107 13.39 32.82 19.15
N PHE A 108 14.05 33.40 20.15
CA PHE A 108 14.90 34.57 19.96
C PHE A 108 16.34 34.13 19.66
N PRO A 109 16.99 34.66 18.61
CA PRO A 109 16.45 35.57 17.58
C PRO A 109 15.63 34.83 16.51
N PRO A 110 14.63 35.47 15.89
CA PRO A 110 13.82 34.87 14.85
C PRO A 110 14.67 34.43 13.65
N ARG A 111 14.27 33.32 13.02
CA ARG A 111 14.95 32.75 11.84
C ARG A 111 14.97 33.79 10.71
N LYS A 112 16.17 34.18 10.26
CA LYS A 112 16.35 35.26 9.27
C LYS A 112 16.07 34.83 7.81
N LYS A 113 16.33 33.57 7.44
CA LYS A 113 16.10 32.96 6.12
C LYS A 113 15.96 31.44 6.25
N GLY A 114 15.16 30.79 5.40
CA GLY A 114 14.96 29.33 5.41
C GLY A 114 13.85 28.89 4.46
N PRO A 115 13.97 27.72 3.79
CA PRO A 115 12.79 27.06 3.24
C PRO A 115 11.87 26.76 4.42
N GLY A 116 10.62 27.15 4.27
CA GLY A 116 9.67 27.19 5.36
C GLY A 116 8.29 26.91 4.82
N SER A 117 7.61 25.98 5.48
CA SER A 117 6.18 25.88 5.39
C SER A 117 5.59 26.34 6.71
N GLY A 118 4.42 26.93 6.64
CA GLY A 118 3.80 27.51 7.82
C GLY A 118 2.41 28.01 7.53
N VAL A 119 1.90 28.77 8.48
CA VAL A 119 0.59 29.39 8.41
C VAL A 119 0.67 30.81 8.91
N ILE A 120 0.02 31.70 8.17
CA ILE A 120 -0.25 33.07 8.56
C ILE A 120 -1.70 33.10 9.05
N PHE A 121 -1.91 33.42 10.32
CA PHE A 121 -3.24 33.72 10.84
C PHE A 121 -3.47 35.22 10.75
N ALA A 122 -4.43 35.63 9.94
CA ALA A 122 -4.87 37.01 9.86
C ALA A 122 -6.21 37.18 10.58
N LYS A 123 -6.28 38.13 11.52
CA LYS A 123 -7.53 38.44 12.21
C LYS A 123 -8.48 39.16 11.25
N ARG A 124 -9.67 38.59 11.08
CA ARG A 124 -10.80 39.11 10.32
C ARG A 124 -11.44 40.27 11.08
N HIS A 125 -11.86 41.28 10.33
CA HIS A 125 -12.67 42.38 10.85
C HIS A 125 -14.15 42.14 10.56
N ALA A 126 -15.00 42.80 11.34
CA ALA A 126 -16.41 42.87 11.05
C ALA A 126 -16.68 43.86 9.90
N HIS A 127 -17.72 43.56 9.13
CA HIS A 127 -18.44 44.44 8.20
C HIS A 127 -18.07 44.45 6.71
N GLU A 128 -16.86 44.12 6.25
CA GLU A 128 -16.59 44.02 4.79
C GLU A 128 -15.46 43.04 4.43
N PRO A 129 -15.52 42.35 3.27
CA PRO A 129 -14.40 41.57 2.75
C PRO A 129 -13.17 42.45 2.51
N ARG A 130 -11.96 41.93 2.77
CA ARG A 130 -10.70 42.65 2.55
C ARG A 130 -9.67 41.78 1.84
N THR A 131 -8.79 42.43 1.08
CA THR A 131 -7.68 41.75 0.39
C THR A 131 -6.43 41.79 1.26
N MET A 132 -5.87 40.63 1.57
CA MET A 132 -4.54 40.47 2.14
C MET A 132 -3.53 40.17 1.03
N MET A 133 -2.35 40.78 1.10
CA MET A 133 -1.24 40.42 0.23
C MET A 133 -0.25 39.54 1.00
N VAL A 134 0.13 38.40 0.44
CA VAL A 134 1.23 37.55 0.94
C VAL A 134 2.19 37.31 -0.21
N ASN A 135 3.43 37.80 -0.13
CA ASN A 135 4.44 37.66 -1.21
C ASN A 135 3.87 37.96 -2.61
N ASP A 136 3.13 39.07 -2.73
CA ASP A 136 2.44 39.53 -3.95
C ASP A 136 1.21 38.71 -4.41
N GLN A 137 0.83 37.64 -3.70
CA GLN A 137 -0.43 36.94 -3.92
C GLN A 137 -1.59 37.60 -3.18
N ARG A 138 -2.73 37.75 -3.88
CA ARG A 138 -3.97 38.30 -3.32
C ARG A 138 -4.80 37.19 -2.68
N HIS A 139 -5.12 37.36 -1.39
CA HIS A 139 -6.05 36.51 -0.67
C HIS A 139 -7.28 37.33 -0.25
N LEU A 140 -8.47 36.94 -0.72
CA LEU A 140 -9.73 37.56 -0.32
C LEU A 140 -10.17 37.00 1.03
N VAL A 141 -10.15 37.84 2.07
CA VAL A 141 -10.57 37.50 3.42
C VAL A 141 -12.02 37.94 3.60
N GLN A 142 -12.92 36.98 3.78
CA GLN A 142 -14.34 37.23 4.05
C GLN A 142 -14.54 37.83 5.45
N PRO A 143 -15.56 38.67 5.66
CA PRO A 143 -15.85 39.25 6.97
C PRO A 143 -16.18 38.16 8.00
N ALA A 144 -15.92 38.45 9.27
CA ALA A 144 -16.36 37.60 10.37
C ALA A 144 -17.79 37.99 10.78
N ASN A 145 -18.71 37.03 10.80
CA ASN A 145 -20.06 37.22 11.34
C ASN A 145 -20.10 37.08 12.87
N ASP A 146 -19.08 36.46 13.47
CA ASP A 146 -18.95 36.25 14.91
C ASP A 146 -17.49 36.46 15.35
N SER A 147 -17.31 36.98 16.56
CA SER A 147 -16.04 37.32 17.19
C SER A 147 -15.14 36.10 17.45
N VAL A 148 -15.72 34.91 17.63
CA VAL A 148 -15.01 33.67 17.98
C VAL A 148 -14.32 33.04 16.76
N SER A 149 -14.92 33.12 15.56
CA SER A 149 -14.39 32.56 14.30
C SER A 149 -13.53 33.56 13.50
N ALA A 150 -12.92 34.53 14.18
CA ALA A 150 -12.36 35.71 13.54
C ALA A 150 -10.97 35.51 12.90
N TRP A 151 -10.50 34.28 12.64
CA TRP A 151 -9.17 34.08 12.05
C TRP A 151 -9.24 33.44 10.66
N PHE A 152 -8.40 33.95 9.75
CA PHE A 152 -8.23 33.42 8.41
C PHE A 152 -6.80 32.86 8.25
N PRO A 153 -6.65 31.53 8.12
CA PRO A 153 -5.35 30.92 7.90
C PRO A 153 -4.95 31.00 6.42
N VAL A 154 -3.72 31.41 6.15
CA VAL A 154 -3.07 31.29 4.84
C VAL A 154 -1.82 30.45 4.99
N TYR A 155 -1.84 29.27 4.39
CA TYR A 155 -0.69 28.38 4.34
C TYR A 155 0.30 28.90 3.31
N PHE A 156 1.59 28.81 3.64
CA PHE A 156 2.66 29.17 2.73
C PHE A 156 3.69 28.05 2.69
N GLU A 157 4.36 27.94 1.55
CA GLU A 157 5.48 27.04 1.32
C GLU A 157 6.53 27.78 0.49
N THR A 158 7.72 27.97 1.06
CA THR A 158 8.86 28.55 0.35
C THR A 158 9.82 27.42 -0.04
N GLY A 159 9.86 27.08 -1.32
CA GLY A 159 10.70 25.99 -1.84
C GLY A 159 12.22 26.27 -1.80
N LYS A 160 12.65 27.44 -1.30
CA LYS A 160 14.04 27.90 -1.27
C LYS A 160 14.35 28.64 0.03
N LEU A 161 15.64 28.88 0.29
CA LEU A 161 16.15 29.72 1.38
C LEU A 161 15.72 31.19 1.21
N GLU A 162 14.46 31.47 1.48
CA GLU A 162 13.82 32.78 1.32
C GLU A 162 13.61 33.47 2.66
N PRO A 163 13.43 34.81 2.68
CA PRO A 163 12.92 35.50 3.85
C PRO A 163 11.51 35.00 4.20
N PRO A 164 11.06 35.17 5.45
CA PRO A 164 9.67 34.94 5.82
C PRO A 164 8.70 35.69 4.91
N PRO A 165 7.47 35.19 4.71
CA PRO A 165 6.50 35.85 3.85
C PRO A 165 6.25 37.29 4.29
N THR A 166 6.22 38.20 3.33
CA THR A 166 5.81 39.60 3.56
C THR A 166 4.29 39.67 3.50
N VAL A 167 3.70 40.16 4.58
CA VAL A 167 2.24 40.29 4.73
C VAL A 167 1.89 41.76 4.73
N ALA A 168 1.11 42.20 3.73
CA ALA A 168 0.47 43.51 3.77
C ALA A 168 -0.99 43.32 4.21
N TRP A 169 -1.26 43.65 5.47
CA TRP A 169 -2.59 43.58 6.08
C TRP A 169 -2.94 44.93 6.73
N PRO A 170 -3.86 45.72 6.13
CA PRO A 170 -3.99 47.16 6.42
C PRO A 170 -4.41 47.58 7.84
N SER A 171 -4.89 46.68 8.71
CA SER A 171 -5.44 47.10 10.02
C SER A 171 -5.60 46.00 11.09
N GLY A 172 -5.01 44.81 10.93
CA GLY A 172 -5.30 43.67 11.83
C GLY A 172 -4.07 42.95 12.41
N GLU A 173 -4.32 42.24 13.51
CA GLU A 173 -3.36 41.33 14.15
C GLU A 173 -3.04 40.18 13.18
N THR A 174 -1.75 39.97 12.92
CA THR A 174 -1.26 38.81 12.17
C THR A 174 -0.29 37.99 13.01
N ILE A 175 -0.38 36.67 12.88
CA ILE A 175 0.54 35.73 13.51
C ILE A 175 1.14 34.87 12.40
N ILE A 176 2.46 34.92 12.25
CA ILE A 176 3.19 34.07 11.30
C ILE A 176 3.83 32.94 12.09
N ALA A 177 3.40 31.71 11.84
CA ALA A 177 3.94 30.51 12.47
C ALA A 177 4.57 29.60 11.42
N ASN A 178 5.73 29.02 11.74
CA ASN A 178 6.39 28.03 10.90
C ASN A 178 6.07 26.63 11.43
N PHE A 179 5.82 25.69 10.53
CA PHE A 179 5.71 24.30 10.92
C PHE A 179 7.08 23.70 11.23
N PRO A 180 7.21 22.90 12.30
CA PRO A 180 8.42 22.11 12.51
C PRO A 180 8.47 20.95 11.51
N HIS A 181 9.68 20.61 11.07
CA HIS A 181 9.94 19.30 10.47
C HIS A 181 10.06 18.27 11.59
N GLN A 182 9.81 17.01 11.28
CA GLN A 182 10.00 15.92 12.24
C GLN A 182 10.56 14.71 11.49
N LEU A 183 11.85 14.47 11.65
CA LEU A 183 12.48 13.29 11.06
C LEU A 183 12.19 12.07 11.93
N VAL A 184 11.61 11.05 11.31
CA VAL A 184 11.40 9.74 11.91
C VAL A 184 12.13 8.69 11.10
N ILE A 185 12.61 7.64 11.76
CA ILE A 185 13.09 6.44 11.09
C ILE A 185 11.91 5.49 10.98
N ASP A 186 11.42 5.26 9.77
CA ASP A 186 10.34 4.31 9.52
C ASP A 186 10.86 2.87 9.64
N GLN A 187 12.07 2.61 9.14
CA GLN A 187 12.66 1.28 9.12
C GLN A 187 14.18 1.31 8.96
N ILE A 188 14.86 0.34 9.58
CA ILE A 188 16.22 -0.06 9.22
C ILE A 188 16.20 -1.53 8.79
N ALA A 189 17.04 -1.90 7.82
CA ALA A 189 17.04 -3.24 7.25
C ALA A 189 18.40 -3.66 6.71
N CYS A 190 18.61 -4.96 6.61
CA CYS A 190 19.57 -5.56 5.69
C CYS A 190 18.89 -5.70 4.31
N GLU A 191 19.47 -5.14 3.24
CA GLU A 191 18.84 -5.23 1.92
C GLU A 191 18.99 -6.63 1.27
N GLN A 192 19.71 -7.55 1.92
CA GLN A 192 19.83 -8.96 1.50
C GLN A 192 19.07 -9.89 2.45
N VAL A 193 18.38 -10.88 1.88
CA VAL A 193 17.65 -11.93 2.63
C VAL A 193 18.62 -13.00 3.13
N ILE A 194 19.59 -13.39 2.31
CA ILE A 194 20.68 -14.30 2.68
C ILE A 194 22.03 -13.55 2.68
N PRO A 195 22.29 -12.67 3.67
CA PRO A 195 23.55 -11.95 3.78
C PRO A 195 24.69 -12.89 4.19
N ILE A 196 25.77 -12.92 3.41
CA ILE A 196 26.92 -13.82 3.63
C ILE A 196 27.93 -13.20 4.62
N ALA A 197 28.28 -13.98 5.63
CA ALA A 197 29.27 -13.61 6.63
C ALA A 197 30.64 -13.36 5.99
N GLY A 198 31.34 -12.32 6.44
CA GLY A 198 32.61 -11.89 5.88
C GLY A 198 32.49 -11.08 4.59
N GLU A 199 31.30 -10.95 3.97
CA GLU A 199 31.12 -10.11 2.80
C GLU A 199 30.74 -8.66 3.16
N PHE A 200 30.69 -7.81 2.13
CA PHE A 200 30.14 -6.47 2.27
C PHE A 200 28.63 -6.52 2.02
N ILE A 201 27.85 -6.25 3.06
CA ILE A 201 26.40 -6.34 3.04
C ILE A 201 25.79 -4.92 2.97
N PRO A 202 24.83 -4.70 2.07
CA PRO A 202 24.08 -3.44 2.00
C PRO A 202 23.09 -3.34 3.17
N LEU A 203 23.20 -2.28 3.95
CA LEU A 203 22.25 -1.91 5.00
C LEU A 203 21.52 -0.64 4.60
N ALA A 204 20.23 -0.55 4.90
CA ALA A 204 19.40 0.60 4.57
C ALA A 204 18.68 1.18 5.80
N MET A 205 18.42 2.49 5.74
CA MET A 205 17.56 3.22 6.67
C MET A 205 16.60 4.08 5.87
N LYS A 206 15.30 3.90 6.08
CA LYS A 206 14.26 4.77 5.53
C LYS A 206 13.91 5.85 6.55
N VAL A 207 14.16 7.10 6.17
CA VAL A 207 13.87 8.29 6.97
C VAL A 207 12.75 9.07 6.30
N ARG A 208 11.76 9.50 7.06
CA ARG A 208 10.64 10.30 6.57
C ARG A 208 10.53 11.59 7.35
N ASN A 209 10.12 12.66 6.68
CA ASN A 209 9.68 13.87 7.35
C ASN A 209 8.19 13.75 7.70
N ALA A 210 7.90 13.34 8.93
CA ALA A 210 6.54 13.27 9.46
C ALA A 210 5.98 14.64 9.90
N GLY A 211 6.80 15.69 9.88
CA GLY A 211 6.38 17.05 10.23
C GLY A 211 5.73 17.78 9.05
N ARG A 212 5.06 18.88 9.34
CA ARG A 212 4.48 19.79 8.33
C ARG A 212 5.47 20.83 7.81
N GLY A 213 6.65 20.92 8.42
CA GLY A 213 7.79 21.79 8.07
C GLY A 213 8.74 21.14 7.08
N HIS A 214 9.39 21.92 6.20
CA HIS A 214 10.51 21.41 5.39
C HIS A 214 11.73 21.07 6.25
N TYR A 215 12.36 19.94 5.95
CA TYR A 215 13.70 19.64 6.42
C TYR A 215 14.74 20.10 5.40
N THR A 216 15.60 21.02 5.81
CA THR A 216 16.45 21.80 4.89
C THR A 216 17.90 21.62 5.28
N GLN A 217 18.52 20.50 4.83
CA GLN A 217 19.92 20.12 5.08
C GLN A 217 20.51 20.69 6.39
N GLN A 218 19.94 20.27 7.51
CA GLN A 218 20.54 20.55 8.81
C GLN A 218 21.59 19.47 9.08
N ASN A 219 22.58 19.74 9.93
CA ASN A 219 23.70 18.84 10.20
C ASN A 219 23.31 17.54 10.95
N THR A 220 22.04 17.09 10.85
CA THR A 220 21.54 15.89 11.48
C THR A 220 22.20 14.66 10.86
N LYS A 221 22.99 13.99 11.70
CA LYS A 221 23.74 12.79 11.35
C LYS A 221 22.91 11.56 11.68
N PHE A 222 22.70 10.71 10.69
CA PHE A 222 22.09 9.40 10.86
C PHE A 222 23.17 8.33 10.74
N PHE A 223 23.09 7.31 11.58
CA PHE A 223 24.00 6.18 11.55
C PHE A 223 23.30 4.92 12.05
N ILE A 224 23.81 3.78 11.61
CA ILE A 224 23.41 2.46 12.10
C ILE A 224 24.51 1.98 13.03
N VAL A 225 24.15 1.36 14.14
CA VAL A 225 25.07 0.64 15.00
C VAL A 225 24.91 -0.85 14.75
N THR A 226 26.03 -1.52 14.45
CA THR A 226 26.12 -2.98 14.30
C THR A 226 27.17 -3.46 15.30
N GLY A 227 26.77 -4.08 16.41
CA GLY A 227 27.68 -4.42 17.50
C GLY A 227 28.09 -3.19 18.33
N THR A 228 29.39 -2.93 18.49
CA THR A 228 29.90 -1.92 19.44
C THR A 228 30.09 -0.52 18.85
N ASN A 229 30.38 -0.40 17.55
CA ASN A 229 30.71 0.89 16.92
C ASN A 229 29.64 1.31 15.90
N PRO A 230 29.32 2.63 15.83
CA PRO A 230 28.45 3.17 14.79
C PRO A 230 29.14 3.14 13.43
N LEU A 231 28.37 2.89 12.38
CA LEU A 231 28.80 3.07 11.00
C LEU A 231 28.97 4.56 10.66
N PRO A 232 29.76 4.92 9.63
CA PRO A 232 29.96 6.30 9.23
C PRO A 232 28.64 7.05 9.04
N SER A 233 28.51 8.23 9.65
CA SER A 233 27.27 8.99 9.57
C SER A 233 26.93 9.42 8.14
N LYS A 234 25.63 9.45 7.84
CA LYS A 234 25.08 10.01 6.60
C LYS A 234 24.12 11.14 6.91
N PHE A 235 23.97 12.02 5.94
CA PHE A 235 23.03 13.13 5.98
C PHE A 235 21.81 12.80 5.13
N VAL A 236 20.65 13.22 5.60
CA VAL A 236 19.41 13.17 4.83
C VAL A 236 19.38 14.39 3.91
N PRO A 237 18.95 14.24 2.64
CA PRO A 237 18.76 15.38 1.74
C PRO A 237 17.66 16.31 2.26
N HIS A 238 17.34 17.36 1.49
CA HIS A 238 16.11 18.09 1.73
C HIS A 238 14.91 17.14 1.67
N LEU A 239 13.98 17.24 2.63
CA LEU A 239 12.71 16.52 2.62
C LEU A 239 11.56 17.49 2.88
N ALA A 240 10.65 17.62 1.92
CA ALA A 240 9.36 18.27 2.14
C ALA A 240 8.50 17.45 3.11
N PRO A 241 7.39 18.00 3.63
CA PRO A 241 6.45 17.24 4.45
C PRO A 241 5.99 15.95 3.77
N GLY A 242 6.07 14.83 4.48
CA GLY A 242 5.71 13.50 3.98
C GLY A 242 6.77 12.83 3.08
N GLU A 243 7.78 13.56 2.60
CA GLU A 243 8.84 12.97 1.77
C GLU A 243 9.75 12.03 2.57
N GLU A 244 10.32 11.08 1.84
CA GLU A 244 11.17 10.01 2.36
C GLU A 244 12.52 9.98 1.66
N ALA A 245 13.55 9.54 2.38
CA ALA A 245 14.85 9.21 1.82
C ALA A 245 15.34 7.86 2.35
N ILE A 246 16.04 7.10 1.49
CA ILE A 246 16.71 5.86 1.88
C ILE A 246 18.22 6.10 1.93
N LEU A 247 18.79 6.00 3.13
CA LEU A 247 20.22 6.05 3.35
C LEU A 247 20.78 4.62 3.30
N ARG A 248 21.89 4.42 2.57
CA ARG A 248 22.51 3.09 2.38
C ARG A 248 23.95 3.04 2.86
N TRP A 249 24.32 1.99 3.57
CA TRP A 249 25.68 1.70 4.00
C TRP A 249 26.18 0.41 3.39
N ARG A 250 27.47 0.39 3.05
CA ARG A 250 28.19 -0.83 2.69
C ARG A 250 28.95 -1.28 3.94
N TRP A 251 28.45 -2.31 4.61
CA TRP A 251 28.98 -2.76 5.89
C TRP A 251 29.77 -4.06 5.72
N LYS A 252 31.00 -4.10 6.25
CA LYS A 252 31.79 -5.35 6.28
C LYS A 252 31.29 -6.22 7.43
N CYS A 253 30.56 -7.27 7.09
CA CYS A 253 30.03 -8.18 8.10
C CYS A 253 31.16 -8.99 8.75
N PRO A 254 31.04 -9.32 10.05
CA PRO A 254 31.90 -10.29 10.71
C PRO A 254 32.01 -11.60 9.89
N PRO A 255 33.19 -12.25 9.89
CA PRO A 255 33.42 -13.46 9.10
C PRO A 255 32.66 -14.68 9.64
N GLU A 256 32.30 -14.68 10.92
CA GLU A 256 31.54 -15.77 11.53
C GLU A 256 30.02 -15.51 11.39
N PRO A 257 29.26 -16.48 10.85
CA PRO A 257 27.80 -16.41 10.77
C PRO A 257 27.17 -16.26 12.16
N LYS A 258 26.30 -15.27 12.33
CA LYS A 258 25.58 -15.01 13.58
C LYS A 258 24.33 -14.15 13.37
N THR A 259 23.51 -14.04 14.39
CA THR A 259 22.46 -13.02 14.44
C THR A 259 23.08 -11.65 14.70
N ILE A 260 22.72 -10.69 13.87
CA ILE A 260 23.12 -9.29 13.97
C ILE A 260 21.94 -8.49 14.47
N GLU A 261 22.16 -7.75 15.55
CA GLU A 261 21.23 -6.75 16.04
C GLU A 261 21.69 -5.37 15.58
N MET A 262 20.83 -4.69 14.84
CA MET A 262 21.01 -3.32 14.40
C MET A 262 20.15 -2.41 15.25
N HIS A 263 20.68 -1.23 15.55
CA HIS A 263 19.87 -0.14 16.06
C HIS A 263 20.32 1.20 15.48
N ALA A 264 19.38 2.13 15.39
CA ALA A 264 19.63 3.49 14.93
C ALA A 264 18.91 4.48 15.86
N PRO A 265 19.64 5.25 16.67
CA PRO A 265 19.04 6.28 17.50
C PRO A 265 18.60 7.46 16.62
N PHE A 266 17.48 8.08 16.98
CA PHE A 266 17.00 9.31 16.37
C PHE A 266 16.29 10.16 17.43
N PRO A 267 16.05 11.46 17.19
CA PRO A 267 15.46 12.34 18.21
C PRO A 267 14.13 11.85 18.81
N GLY A 268 13.38 11.03 18.08
CA GLY A 268 12.09 10.47 18.51
C GLY A 268 12.14 9.03 19.06
N GLY A 269 13.32 8.40 19.19
CA GLY A 269 13.41 7.04 19.73
C GLY A 269 14.58 6.21 19.19
N LEU A 270 14.37 4.89 19.18
CA LEU A 270 15.35 3.91 18.71
C LEU A 270 14.68 2.97 17.71
N ALA A 271 15.17 2.96 16.47
CA ALA A 271 14.78 1.94 15.51
C ALA A 271 15.68 0.71 15.71
N THR A 272 15.10 -0.49 15.69
CA THR A 272 15.83 -1.75 15.87
C THR A 272 15.47 -2.76 14.78
N HIS A 273 16.43 -3.58 14.37
CA HIS A 273 16.19 -4.68 13.44
C HIS A 273 17.15 -5.83 13.74
N LYS A 274 16.71 -7.07 13.53
CA LYS A 274 17.55 -8.26 13.70
C LYS A 274 17.51 -9.07 12.42
N PHE A 275 18.69 -9.54 11.99
CA PHE A 275 18.81 -10.45 10.86
C PHE A 275 19.95 -11.44 11.10
N LYS A 276 19.91 -12.57 10.41
CA LYS A 276 20.91 -13.62 10.51
C LYS A 276 21.85 -13.57 9.30
N THR A 277 23.14 -13.79 9.51
CA THR A 277 24.12 -14.00 8.44
C THR A 277 24.44 -15.48 8.24
N TYR A 278 24.86 -15.81 7.01
CA TYR A 278 25.05 -17.18 6.55
C TYR A 278 26.50 -17.43 6.12
N THR A 279 26.95 -18.68 6.13
CA THR A 279 28.29 -19.02 5.64
C THR A 279 28.36 -18.95 4.12
N GLY A 280 29.45 -18.39 3.57
CA GLY A 280 29.73 -18.44 2.13
C GLY A 280 30.21 -19.82 1.67
N GLN A 281 30.70 -20.64 2.61
CA GLN A 281 31.07 -22.04 2.40
C GLN A 281 30.20 -22.92 3.29
N PRO A 282 29.10 -23.48 2.77
CA PRO A 282 28.25 -24.37 3.55
C PRO A 282 29.04 -25.58 4.05
N PRO A 283 28.80 -26.07 5.28
CA PRO A 283 29.54 -27.17 5.91
C PRO A 283 29.38 -28.52 5.19
N GLY A 284 28.52 -28.61 4.19
CA GLY A 284 28.27 -29.81 3.39
C GLY A 284 27.81 -29.48 1.99
N LYS A 285 27.66 -30.51 1.15
CA LYS A 285 27.12 -30.36 -0.19
C LYS A 285 25.62 -30.05 -0.12
N PRO A 286 25.11 -29.09 -0.93
CA PRO A 286 23.67 -28.92 -1.09
C PRO A 286 22.98 -30.19 -1.54
N ILE A 287 21.73 -30.37 -1.10
CA ILE A 287 20.84 -31.37 -1.66
C ILE A 287 20.15 -30.76 -2.86
N THR A 288 20.28 -31.41 -4.02
CA THR A 288 19.82 -30.87 -5.30
C THR A 288 18.65 -31.68 -5.85
N LEU A 289 17.59 -30.98 -6.25
CA LEU A 289 16.57 -31.50 -7.16
C LEU A 289 16.65 -30.73 -8.48
N GLN A 290 16.60 -31.42 -9.63
CA GLN A 290 16.62 -30.72 -10.92
C GLN A 290 15.86 -31.42 -12.06
N ASN A 291 15.33 -30.63 -12.99
CA ASN A 291 14.88 -31.09 -14.30
C ASN A 291 15.53 -30.21 -15.39
N ASP A 292 15.03 -30.25 -16.62
CA ASP A 292 15.65 -29.51 -17.74
C ASP A 292 15.53 -27.97 -17.63
N ARG A 293 14.63 -27.47 -16.77
CA ARG A 293 14.33 -26.02 -16.65
C ARG A 293 14.67 -25.42 -15.29
N MET A 294 14.55 -26.19 -14.23
CA MET A 294 14.69 -25.74 -12.84
C MET A 294 15.67 -26.63 -12.09
N ARG A 295 16.52 -26.00 -11.28
CA ARG A 295 17.33 -26.65 -10.24
C ARG A 295 17.10 -25.97 -8.90
N ILE A 296 16.93 -26.75 -7.85
CA ILE A 296 16.82 -26.26 -6.48
C ILE A 296 17.85 -26.92 -5.60
N ASP A 297 18.61 -26.10 -4.89
CA ASP A 297 19.71 -26.52 -4.03
C ASP A 297 19.38 -26.14 -2.58
N PHE A 298 19.02 -27.13 -1.75
CA PHE A 298 18.85 -26.93 -0.31
C PHE A 298 20.21 -26.79 0.35
N VAL A 299 20.48 -25.64 0.95
CA VAL A 299 21.81 -25.29 1.47
C VAL A 299 21.93 -25.70 2.94
N PRO A 300 22.87 -26.59 3.30
CA PRO A 300 23.10 -26.93 4.70
C PRO A 300 23.77 -25.76 5.43
N GLY A 301 23.31 -25.48 6.62
CA GLY A 301 23.93 -24.59 7.60
C GLY A 301 24.38 -25.37 8.84
N LYS A 302 24.76 -24.64 9.91
CA LYS A 302 25.29 -25.25 11.14
C LYS A 302 24.26 -26.15 11.85
N ASN A 303 22.99 -25.78 11.79
CA ASN A 303 21.90 -26.41 12.56
C ASN A 303 20.83 -27.07 11.68
N GLY A 304 21.15 -27.40 10.43
CA GLY A 304 20.21 -27.94 9.44
C GLY A 304 20.20 -27.13 8.14
N TYR A 305 19.23 -27.40 7.27
CA TYR A 305 19.03 -26.65 6.02
C TYR A 305 18.26 -25.37 6.30
N GLU A 306 18.81 -24.23 5.86
CA GLU A 306 18.30 -22.93 6.30
C GLU A 306 17.49 -22.21 5.21
N TYR A 307 17.86 -22.44 3.94
CA TYR A 307 17.20 -21.90 2.76
C TYR A 307 17.49 -22.80 1.55
N ALA A 308 16.81 -22.53 0.44
CA ALA A 308 17.13 -23.16 -0.84
C ALA A 308 17.43 -22.11 -1.91
N ARG A 309 18.39 -22.39 -2.80
CA ARG A 309 18.63 -21.58 -4.01
C ARG A 309 17.80 -22.12 -5.16
N ILE A 310 17.26 -21.23 -5.98
CA ILE A 310 16.44 -21.58 -7.14
C ILE A 310 17.15 -21.09 -8.40
N HIS A 311 17.35 -22.00 -9.33
CA HIS A 311 18.03 -21.73 -10.60
C HIS A 311 17.11 -22.01 -11.79
N GLY A 312 17.26 -21.18 -12.82
CA GLY A 312 16.68 -21.39 -14.14
C GLY A 312 17.73 -21.77 -15.17
N ARG A 313 17.33 -22.59 -16.15
CA ARG A 313 18.22 -22.96 -17.26
C ARG A 313 18.45 -21.76 -18.19
N ASP A 314 19.70 -21.36 -18.38
CA ASP A 314 20.11 -20.30 -19.31
C ASP A 314 21.13 -20.85 -20.31
N GLY A 315 20.64 -21.27 -21.48
CA GLY A 315 21.47 -22.00 -22.44
C GLY A 315 22.00 -23.32 -21.87
N GLY A 316 23.32 -23.47 -21.84
CA GLY A 316 24.01 -24.64 -21.28
C GLY A 316 24.15 -24.60 -19.75
N ASP A 317 23.95 -23.44 -19.13
CA ASP A 317 24.29 -23.18 -17.74
C ASP A 317 23.07 -22.97 -16.84
N TRP A 318 23.31 -22.87 -15.54
CA TRP A 318 22.32 -22.58 -14.52
C TRP A 318 22.47 -21.13 -14.03
N PHE A 319 21.40 -20.35 -14.17
CA PHE A 319 21.34 -18.98 -13.67
C PHE A 319 20.57 -18.95 -12.34
N GLU A 320 21.15 -18.38 -11.28
CA GLU A 320 20.48 -18.22 -9.98
C GLU A 320 19.41 -17.13 -10.04
N LEU A 321 18.15 -17.52 -9.88
CA LEU A 321 17.00 -16.62 -9.93
C LEU A 321 16.68 -15.99 -8.58
N GLY A 322 17.06 -16.65 -7.48
CA GLY A 322 16.84 -16.17 -6.11
C GLY A 322 16.78 -17.31 -5.12
N VAL A 323 16.19 -17.04 -3.96
CA VAL A 323 16.18 -17.95 -2.81
C VAL A 323 14.77 -18.21 -2.29
N TRP A 324 14.55 -19.39 -1.73
CA TRP A 324 13.41 -19.70 -0.88
C TRP A 324 13.86 -19.64 0.57
N ALA A 325 13.40 -18.61 1.29
CA ALA A 325 13.76 -18.35 2.68
C ALA A 325 12.63 -17.62 3.43
N PRO A 326 12.30 -18.02 4.67
CA PRO A 326 12.64 -19.32 5.26
C PRO A 326 11.95 -20.47 4.49
N LEU A 327 12.40 -21.72 4.72
CA LEU A 327 11.75 -22.90 4.12
C LEU A 327 10.31 -23.07 4.61
N ALA A 328 10.04 -22.72 5.87
CA ALA A 328 8.72 -22.51 6.45
C ALA A 328 8.83 -21.64 7.71
N SER A 329 7.75 -20.98 8.13
CA SER A 329 7.71 -20.31 9.44
C SER A 329 6.31 -20.22 10.02
N VAL A 330 6.23 -20.08 11.35
CA VAL A 330 5.00 -19.80 12.09
C VAL A 330 5.23 -18.64 13.05
N THR A 331 4.28 -17.70 13.05
CA THR A 331 4.15 -16.59 13.99
C THR A 331 2.89 -16.86 14.82
N ASP A 332 3.08 -17.22 16.09
CA ASP A 332 2.02 -17.55 17.06
C ASP A 332 2.04 -16.64 18.30
N SER A 333 2.93 -15.64 18.30
CA SER A 333 3.09 -14.63 19.33
C SER A 333 3.79 -13.39 18.72
N ALA A 334 4.44 -12.57 19.54
CA ALA A 334 5.36 -11.54 19.04
C ALA A 334 6.59 -12.13 18.33
N GLU A 335 6.86 -13.43 18.48
CA GLU A 335 8.00 -14.11 17.88
C GLU A 335 7.60 -14.95 16.67
N THR A 336 8.52 -15.08 15.71
CA THR A 336 8.38 -15.95 14.55
C THR A 336 9.38 -17.09 14.65
N THR A 337 8.87 -18.32 14.64
CA THR A 337 9.67 -19.53 14.57
C THR A 337 9.91 -19.89 13.11
N THR A 338 11.18 -19.95 12.70
CA THR A 338 11.58 -20.45 11.37
C THR A 338 11.97 -21.93 11.46
N PHE A 339 11.54 -22.73 10.50
CA PHE A 339 11.81 -24.17 10.49
C PHE A 339 13.02 -24.47 9.60
N SER A 340 14.09 -24.98 10.21
CA SER A 340 15.32 -25.40 9.53
C SER A 340 15.53 -26.91 9.74
N PRO A 341 15.11 -27.78 8.82
CA PRO A 341 15.17 -29.22 9.01
C PRO A 341 16.61 -29.71 9.13
N ARG A 342 16.88 -30.67 10.02
CA ARG A 342 18.23 -31.24 10.18
C ARG A 342 18.61 -32.19 9.05
N ASP A 343 17.62 -32.84 8.46
CA ASP A 343 17.78 -33.81 7.40
C ASP A 343 16.66 -33.63 6.36
N ILE A 344 16.98 -33.91 5.10
CA ILE A 344 16.02 -33.90 3.98
C ILE A 344 16.09 -35.27 3.33
N LYS A 345 14.99 -36.02 3.43
CA LYS A 345 14.88 -37.33 2.79
C LYS A 345 14.64 -37.14 1.30
N ILE A 346 15.53 -37.71 0.50
CA ILE A 346 15.43 -37.68 -0.97
C ILE A 346 15.09 -39.07 -1.48
N SER A 347 14.21 -39.11 -2.46
CA SER A 347 13.96 -40.31 -3.26
C SER A 347 13.62 -39.89 -4.69
N GLU A 348 13.70 -40.84 -5.63
CA GLU A 348 13.26 -40.63 -6.99
C GLU A 348 12.58 -41.87 -7.56
N ASN A 349 11.75 -41.64 -8.57
CA ASN A 349 11.24 -42.69 -9.43
C ASN A 349 11.48 -42.31 -10.90
N ASN A 350 10.91 -43.07 -11.83
CA ASN A 350 11.09 -42.83 -13.26
C ASN A 350 10.62 -41.43 -13.72
N ASN A 351 9.68 -40.81 -13.01
CA ASN A 351 9.00 -39.59 -13.44
C ASN A 351 9.26 -38.37 -12.55
N CYS A 352 9.63 -38.57 -11.28
CA CYS A 352 9.72 -37.50 -10.29
C CYS A 352 10.90 -37.70 -9.35
N GLN A 353 11.42 -36.59 -8.84
CA GLN A 353 12.24 -36.55 -7.63
C GLN A 353 11.42 -35.99 -6.46
N PHE A 354 11.74 -36.43 -5.25
CA PHE A 354 11.02 -36.09 -4.03
C PHE A 354 12.03 -35.61 -2.97
N ALA A 355 11.68 -34.53 -2.28
CA ALA A 355 12.35 -34.12 -1.04
C ALA A 355 11.29 -33.95 0.06
N THR A 356 11.54 -34.56 1.22
CA THR A 356 10.64 -34.42 2.37
C THR A 356 11.45 -34.13 3.62
N PHE A 357 10.97 -33.18 4.41
CA PHE A 357 11.56 -32.89 5.70
C PHE A 357 10.50 -32.52 6.73
N ILE A 358 10.84 -32.79 7.99
CA ILE A 358 10.01 -32.49 9.16
C ILE A 358 10.88 -31.73 10.14
N HIS A 359 10.33 -30.68 10.72
CA HIS A 359 10.94 -29.97 11.83
C HIS A 359 9.94 -29.91 12.97
N ASP A 360 10.42 -30.24 14.15
CA ASP A 360 9.61 -30.34 15.36
C ASP A 360 10.09 -29.34 16.42
N THR A 361 9.19 -28.53 16.93
CA THR A 361 9.42 -27.58 18.03
C THR A 361 8.48 -27.88 19.20
N ASP A 362 8.58 -27.12 20.28
CA ASP A 362 7.74 -27.32 21.46
C ASP A 362 6.25 -27.03 21.16
N ARG A 363 5.96 -26.11 20.22
CA ARG A 363 4.59 -25.65 19.91
C ARG A 363 4.07 -26.14 18.57
N TRP A 364 4.95 -26.46 17.61
CA TRP A 364 4.56 -26.76 16.23
C TRP A 364 5.37 -27.90 15.63
N VAL A 365 4.71 -28.75 14.85
CA VAL A 365 5.35 -29.62 13.87
C VAL A 365 5.14 -29.02 12.49
N ALA A 366 6.20 -28.84 11.71
CA ALA A 366 6.10 -28.47 10.30
C ALA A 366 6.69 -29.57 9.43
N SER A 367 5.98 -29.96 8.38
CA SER A 367 6.49 -30.86 7.34
C SER A 367 6.36 -30.22 5.97
N VAL A 368 7.36 -30.44 5.12
CA VAL A 368 7.36 -29.95 3.75
C VAL A 368 7.69 -31.11 2.83
N GLU A 369 6.86 -31.28 1.82
CA GLU A 369 7.06 -32.21 0.72
C GLU A 369 7.23 -31.42 -0.59
N VAL A 370 8.29 -31.72 -1.30
CA VAL A 370 8.61 -31.16 -2.61
C VAL A 370 8.64 -32.29 -3.62
N ILE A 371 7.88 -32.15 -4.70
CA ILE A 371 7.82 -33.09 -5.80
C ILE A 371 8.23 -32.35 -7.07
N LEU A 372 9.34 -32.76 -7.68
CA LEU A 372 9.83 -32.21 -8.93
C LEU A 372 9.65 -33.22 -10.07
N PRO A 373 8.69 -33.02 -10.98
CA PRO A 373 8.57 -33.83 -12.19
C PRO A 373 9.78 -33.66 -13.11
N LYS A 374 10.24 -34.77 -13.70
CA LYS A 374 11.34 -34.80 -14.67
C LYS A 374 10.97 -34.17 -16.02
N ASN A 375 9.68 -34.12 -16.37
CA ASN A 375 9.16 -33.64 -17.66
C ASN A 375 8.89 -32.12 -17.74
N SER A 376 9.69 -31.28 -17.07
CA SER A 376 9.55 -29.81 -17.06
C SER A 376 8.21 -29.24 -16.54
N ARG A 377 7.32 -30.08 -15.97
CA ARG A 377 6.11 -29.60 -15.28
C ARG A 377 6.47 -28.82 -13.99
N PRO A 378 5.56 -27.97 -13.48
CA PRO A 378 5.79 -27.23 -12.25
C PRO A 378 6.16 -28.15 -11.09
N MET A 379 7.10 -27.70 -10.26
CA MET A 379 7.42 -28.31 -8.98
C MET A 379 6.26 -28.11 -8.02
N ARG A 380 5.83 -29.16 -7.34
CA ARG A 380 4.75 -29.10 -6.35
C ARG A 380 5.35 -29.01 -4.95
N ILE A 381 4.78 -28.15 -4.12
CA ILE A 381 5.17 -27.94 -2.73
C ILE A 381 3.93 -28.12 -1.86
N LEU A 382 4.03 -28.99 -0.86
CA LEU A 382 3.05 -29.14 0.20
C LEU A 382 3.70 -28.81 1.53
N HIS A 383 3.26 -27.71 2.14
CA HIS A 383 3.52 -27.41 3.54
C HIS A 383 2.40 -27.94 4.39
N GLN A 384 2.75 -28.55 5.52
CA GLN A 384 1.81 -28.91 6.57
C GLN A 384 2.33 -28.41 7.91
N PHE A 385 1.42 -27.88 8.73
CA PHE A 385 1.71 -27.40 10.08
C PHE A 385 0.76 -28.11 11.04
N LYS A 386 1.22 -28.48 12.22
CA LYS A 386 0.38 -29.05 13.27
C LYS A 386 0.67 -28.38 14.59
N ALA A 387 -0.37 -27.81 15.20
CA ALA A 387 -0.28 -27.22 16.52
C ALA A 387 -0.14 -28.32 17.57
N LYS A 388 0.77 -28.15 18.54
CA LYS A 388 0.92 -29.04 19.69
C LYS A 388 0.19 -28.55 20.94
N VAL A 389 -0.09 -27.26 20.98
CA VAL A 389 -0.72 -26.56 22.10
C VAL A 389 -1.77 -25.61 21.54
N ASP A 390 -2.76 -25.28 22.36
CA ASP A 390 -3.74 -24.25 22.03
C ASP A 390 -3.04 -22.87 21.97
N GLY A 391 -3.45 -22.03 21.04
CA GLY A 391 -2.94 -20.66 20.97
C GLY A 391 -3.31 -19.89 19.71
N PRO A 392 -2.97 -18.60 19.65
CA PRO A 392 -3.22 -17.79 18.47
C PRO A 392 -2.25 -18.16 17.35
N LEU A 393 -2.76 -18.25 16.13
CA LEU A 393 -1.99 -18.32 14.89
C LEU A 393 -2.16 -16.97 14.17
N PHE A 394 -1.10 -16.16 14.17
CA PHE A 394 -1.05 -14.91 13.41
C PHE A 394 -0.68 -15.18 11.95
N ARG A 395 0.29 -16.07 11.72
CA ARG A 395 0.71 -16.44 10.37
C ARG A 395 1.46 -17.78 10.33
N ALA A 396 1.15 -18.67 9.41
CA ALA A 396 2.04 -19.73 8.96
C ALA A 396 2.41 -19.48 7.50
N THR A 397 3.70 -19.30 7.22
CA THR A 397 4.22 -19.00 5.87
C THR A 397 4.71 -20.29 5.22
N GLY A 398 4.17 -20.60 4.04
CA GLY A 398 4.61 -21.72 3.21
C GLY A 398 5.81 -21.34 2.34
N PRO A 399 5.71 -21.42 1.00
CA PRO A 399 6.77 -20.93 0.13
C PRO A 399 6.93 -19.41 0.26
N SER A 400 8.14 -18.95 0.48
CA SER A 400 8.53 -17.53 0.52
C SER A 400 9.75 -17.32 -0.38
N ILE A 401 9.51 -16.80 -1.58
CA ILE A 401 10.52 -16.70 -2.63
C ILE A 401 10.99 -15.26 -2.75
N HIS A 402 12.31 -15.08 -2.74
CA HIS A 402 13.00 -13.81 -2.86
C HIS A 402 13.86 -13.81 -4.13
N LEU A 403 13.27 -13.39 -5.25
CA LEU A 403 13.95 -13.35 -6.54
C LEU A 403 14.94 -12.19 -6.58
N GLY A 404 16.10 -12.41 -7.19
CA GLY A 404 17.15 -11.39 -7.32
C GLY A 404 18.01 -11.23 -6.07
N ASP A 405 17.67 -11.85 -4.94
CA ASP A 405 18.51 -11.80 -3.73
C ASP A 405 19.90 -12.36 -4.05
N GLY A 406 20.94 -11.60 -3.71
CA GLY A 406 22.34 -11.95 -4.02
C GLY A 406 22.73 -11.90 -5.51
N THR A 407 21.82 -11.57 -6.43
CA THR A 407 22.06 -11.61 -7.88
C THR A 407 21.69 -10.28 -8.57
N PHE A 408 20.56 -10.20 -9.27
CA PHE A 408 20.11 -9.00 -10.02
C PHE A 408 19.32 -8.00 -9.17
N GLY A 409 19.08 -8.32 -7.89
CA GLY A 409 18.40 -7.46 -6.94
C GLY A 409 16.99 -7.05 -7.37
N ALA A 410 16.67 -5.77 -7.18
CA ALA A 410 15.40 -5.16 -7.56
C ALA A 410 15.17 -5.06 -9.08
N ALA A 411 16.13 -5.45 -9.92
CA ALA A 411 15.97 -5.35 -11.36
C ALA A 411 14.97 -6.37 -11.88
N LYS A 412 14.18 -5.97 -12.87
CA LYS A 412 13.26 -6.86 -13.60
C LYS A 412 12.92 -6.28 -14.96
N SER A 413 12.37 -7.10 -15.83
CA SER A 413 11.74 -6.68 -17.08
C SER A 413 10.22 -6.74 -17.01
N TRP A 414 9.64 -7.65 -16.22
CA TRP A 414 8.19 -7.75 -16.01
C TRP A 414 7.84 -8.25 -14.60
N GLY A 415 6.68 -7.84 -14.10
CA GLY A 415 6.00 -8.44 -12.95
C GLY A 415 4.52 -8.65 -13.28
N LEU A 416 3.95 -9.78 -12.89
CA LEU A 416 2.54 -10.09 -13.14
C LEU A 416 1.89 -10.65 -11.86
N PHE A 417 0.81 -10.00 -11.46
CA PHE A 417 -0.13 -10.46 -10.44
C PHE A 417 -1.56 -10.22 -10.96
N PRO A 418 -2.19 -11.21 -11.61
CA PRO A 418 -3.42 -11.02 -12.38
C PRO A 418 -4.60 -10.46 -11.57
N GLY A 419 -5.28 -9.45 -12.14
CA GLY A 419 -6.37 -8.72 -11.49
C GLY A 419 -5.90 -7.57 -10.60
N LEU A 420 -4.59 -7.47 -10.35
CA LEU A 420 -4.03 -6.47 -9.44
C LEU A 420 -2.96 -5.61 -10.13
N GLU A 421 -1.94 -6.25 -10.71
CA GLU A 421 -0.76 -5.57 -11.24
C GLU A 421 -0.18 -6.25 -12.47
N PHE A 422 0.12 -5.44 -13.48
CA PHE A 422 0.93 -5.80 -14.63
C PHE A 422 2.06 -4.76 -14.75
N LEU A 423 3.21 -5.12 -14.19
CA LEU A 423 4.36 -4.23 -14.02
C LEU A 423 5.28 -4.37 -15.24
N SER A 424 5.45 -3.27 -15.96
CA SER A 424 6.33 -3.21 -17.13
C SER A 424 7.69 -2.62 -16.75
N GLY A 425 8.77 -3.29 -17.13
CA GLY A 425 10.12 -2.87 -16.81
C GLY A 425 10.31 -2.70 -15.30
N PRO A 426 10.91 -1.59 -14.84
CA PRO A 426 11.25 -1.40 -13.43
C PRO A 426 10.10 -0.84 -12.57
N GLU A 427 8.86 -0.84 -13.06
CA GLU A 427 7.71 -0.33 -12.30
C GLU A 427 7.57 -1.03 -10.94
N PRO A 428 7.47 -0.28 -9.83
CA PRO A 428 7.25 -0.88 -8.52
C PRO A 428 5.79 -1.33 -8.35
N SER A 429 5.60 -2.46 -7.68
CA SER A 429 4.31 -2.88 -7.12
C SER A 429 3.80 -1.87 -6.10
N SER A 430 2.50 -1.85 -5.88
CA SER A 430 1.77 -0.95 -4.98
C SER A 430 1.96 0.53 -5.30
N ASN A 431 2.24 0.87 -6.56
CA ASN A 431 2.36 2.25 -6.98
C ASN A 431 0.99 2.95 -6.99
N PRO A 432 0.93 4.26 -6.74
CA PRO A 432 -0.33 4.99 -6.59
C PRO A 432 -1.00 5.36 -7.94
N ARG A 433 -0.59 4.76 -9.07
CA ARG A 433 -1.15 5.06 -10.40
C ARG A 433 -2.66 4.86 -10.45
N ASP A 434 -3.06 3.63 -10.12
CA ASP A 434 -4.42 3.15 -10.38
C ASP A 434 -5.33 3.38 -9.17
N LEU A 435 -4.74 3.51 -7.97
CA LEU A 435 -5.44 3.62 -6.69
C LEU A 435 -4.70 4.64 -5.82
N ALA A 436 -5.44 5.56 -5.18
CA ALA A 436 -4.86 6.47 -4.19
C ALA A 436 -4.54 5.72 -2.88
N PRO A 437 -3.54 6.16 -2.10
CA PRO A 437 -3.32 5.63 -0.76
C PRO A 437 -4.56 5.71 0.16
N PRO A 438 -4.78 4.72 1.04
CA PRO A 438 -3.97 3.51 1.25
C PRO A 438 -4.26 2.37 0.26
N ASN A 439 -5.27 2.52 -0.60
CA ASN A 439 -5.77 1.45 -1.49
C ASN A 439 -4.73 1.00 -2.54
N ASN A 440 -3.71 1.81 -2.82
CA ASN A 440 -2.57 1.43 -3.65
C ASN A 440 -1.76 0.25 -3.08
N THR A 441 -1.82 0.03 -1.76
CA THR A 441 -1.06 -1.03 -1.09
C THR A 441 -1.65 -2.39 -1.44
N ARG A 442 -0.95 -3.13 -2.31
CA ARG A 442 -1.36 -4.44 -2.87
C ARG A 442 -0.39 -5.54 -2.45
N VAL A 443 0.32 -5.35 -1.33
CA VAL A 443 1.32 -6.31 -0.81
C VAL A 443 0.66 -7.59 -0.31
N THR A 444 -0.49 -7.47 0.34
CA THR A 444 -1.30 -8.59 0.87
C THR A 444 -2.76 -8.37 0.45
N PRO A 445 -3.07 -8.47 -0.84
CA PRO A 445 -4.37 -8.08 -1.38
C PRO A 445 -5.45 -9.10 -1.00
N HIS A 446 -6.66 -8.62 -0.72
CA HIS A 446 -7.82 -9.47 -0.45
C HIS A 446 -7.95 -10.56 -1.53
N PRO A 447 -8.10 -11.87 -1.19
CA PRO A 447 -8.12 -12.97 -2.16
C PRO A 447 -9.14 -12.78 -3.29
N ASN A 448 -10.32 -12.23 -2.99
CA ASN A 448 -11.34 -11.91 -4.00
C ASN A 448 -10.93 -10.84 -5.04
N LYS A 449 -9.84 -10.10 -4.84
CA LYS A 449 -9.27 -9.19 -5.85
C LYS A 449 -8.38 -9.91 -6.86
N ILE A 450 -7.99 -11.16 -6.58
CA ILE A 450 -7.10 -11.96 -7.41
C ILE A 450 -7.94 -12.68 -8.46
N THR A 451 -7.70 -12.38 -9.74
CA THR A 451 -8.48 -12.97 -10.86
C THR A 451 -7.89 -14.29 -11.36
N ALA A 452 -6.59 -14.51 -11.14
CA ALA A 452 -5.94 -15.79 -11.37
C ALA A 452 -4.89 -16.06 -10.28
N PRO A 453 -4.81 -17.28 -9.73
CA PRO A 453 -3.93 -17.64 -8.61
C PRO A 453 -2.49 -17.87 -9.06
N PHE A 454 -1.87 -16.80 -9.57
CA PHE A 454 -0.59 -16.80 -10.24
C PHE A 454 0.18 -15.52 -9.90
N MET A 455 1.46 -15.63 -9.57
CA MET A 455 2.37 -14.49 -9.49
C MET A 455 3.65 -14.82 -10.24
N ALA A 456 4.21 -13.87 -10.98
CA ALA A 456 5.49 -14.05 -11.65
C ALA A 456 6.32 -12.78 -11.71
N VAL A 457 7.63 -12.97 -11.81
CA VAL A 457 8.62 -11.95 -12.13
C VAL A 457 9.54 -12.46 -13.23
N THR A 458 9.80 -11.62 -14.22
CA THR A 458 10.72 -11.88 -15.33
C THR A 458 12.00 -11.09 -15.15
N VAL A 459 13.12 -11.78 -15.33
CA VAL A 459 14.44 -11.18 -15.52
C VAL A 459 14.94 -11.51 -16.92
N SER A 460 15.64 -10.59 -17.56
CA SER A 460 16.12 -10.65 -18.94
C SER A 460 17.33 -9.73 -19.14
N PRO A 461 18.06 -9.81 -20.26
CA PRO A 461 19.16 -8.89 -20.55
C PRO A 461 18.78 -7.39 -20.48
N GLU A 462 17.50 -7.08 -20.69
CA GLU A 462 16.95 -5.72 -20.70
C GLU A 462 16.36 -5.31 -19.34
N SER A 463 16.57 -6.10 -18.28
CA SER A 463 16.06 -5.78 -16.94
C SER A 463 16.72 -4.53 -16.37
N LYS A 464 15.93 -3.71 -15.68
CA LYS A 464 16.36 -2.39 -15.21
C LYS A 464 16.03 -2.22 -13.74
N LEU A 465 16.80 -1.37 -13.07
CA LEU A 465 16.53 -0.99 -11.68
C LEU A 465 15.43 0.07 -11.63
N PRO A 466 14.62 0.09 -10.55
CA PRO A 466 13.72 1.21 -10.29
C PRO A 466 14.52 2.53 -10.21
N PRO A 467 13.95 3.66 -10.69
CA PRO A 467 14.61 4.95 -10.59
C PRO A 467 14.88 5.31 -9.12
N THR A 468 15.99 5.98 -8.87
CA THR A 468 16.44 6.37 -7.51
C THR A 468 15.65 7.53 -6.90
N ALA A 469 14.86 8.26 -7.69
CA ALA A 469 14.00 9.35 -7.24
C ALA A 469 12.65 9.35 -7.97
N SER A 470 11.56 9.54 -7.21
CA SER A 470 10.23 9.85 -7.74
C SER A 470 10.22 11.28 -8.25
N GLY A 471 10.68 11.52 -9.48
CA GLY A 471 10.64 12.86 -10.08
C GLY A 471 9.22 13.46 -10.12
N PHE A 472 9.14 14.78 -9.89
CA PHE A 472 7.95 15.65 -9.71
C PHE A 472 6.79 15.45 -10.72
N TYR A 473 7.09 14.95 -11.93
CA TYR A 473 6.10 14.52 -12.91
C TYR A 473 5.90 13.01 -12.84
N TYR A 474 5.25 12.53 -11.79
CA TYR A 474 4.72 11.18 -11.76
C TYR A 474 3.44 11.13 -12.60
N SER A 475 3.59 11.19 -13.94
CA SER A 475 2.57 10.69 -14.85
C SER A 475 2.83 9.20 -15.03
N PRO A 476 1.91 8.34 -14.60
CA PRO A 476 2.22 6.93 -14.37
C PRO A 476 2.14 6.04 -15.64
N ASP A 477 2.19 6.64 -16.83
CA ASP A 477 1.99 5.93 -18.11
C ASP A 477 3.28 5.41 -18.77
N SER A 478 4.46 5.69 -18.20
CA SER A 478 5.67 4.90 -18.50
C SER A 478 6.88 5.40 -17.74
N LEU A 479 7.57 4.50 -17.03
CA LEU A 479 9.00 4.70 -16.78
C LEU A 479 9.82 4.64 -18.09
N ASN A 480 9.25 4.10 -19.19
CA ASN A 480 9.85 4.12 -20.52
C ASN A 480 10.06 5.57 -20.98
N GLY A 481 11.31 6.04 -20.89
CA GLY A 481 11.72 7.39 -21.29
C GLY A 481 12.59 8.10 -20.26
N ARG A 482 12.59 7.66 -19.00
CA ARG A 482 13.53 8.19 -17.99
C ARG A 482 14.90 7.54 -18.14
N ALA A 483 15.96 8.31 -17.85
CA ALA A 483 17.29 7.77 -17.63
C ALA A 483 17.22 6.81 -16.43
N GLN A 484 17.24 5.52 -16.72
CA GLN A 484 17.18 4.46 -15.72
C GLN A 484 18.59 3.93 -15.50
N ALA A 485 18.91 3.62 -14.24
CA ALA A 485 20.16 2.94 -13.94
C ALA A 485 20.12 1.54 -14.55
N GLY A 486 21.08 1.26 -15.44
CA GLY A 486 21.37 -0.10 -15.85
C GLY A 486 21.97 -0.88 -14.67
N ILE A 487 22.00 -2.20 -14.80
CA ILE A 487 22.77 -3.02 -13.87
C ILE A 487 24.24 -2.90 -14.26
N ASP A 488 25.09 -2.49 -13.32
CA ASP A 488 26.54 -2.25 -13.55
C ASP A 488 27.31 -3.52 -13.99
N SER A 489 26.66 -4.69 -14.09
CA SER A 489 27.27 -5.96 -14.47
C SER A 489 26.31 -6.88 -15.25
N PRO A 490 26.52 -7.08 -16.57
CA PRO A 490 25.71 -7.97 -17.39
C PRO A 490 25.72 -9.44 -16.94
N ARG A 491 26.77 -9.87 -16.23
CA ARG A 491 26.89 -11.23 -15.67
C ARG A 491 25.82 -11.55 -14.61
N LEU A 492 25.14 -10.54 -14.08
CA LEU A 492 24.05 -10.71 -13.12
C LEU A 492 22.69 -10.86 -13.81
N LEU A 493 22.63 -10.84 -15.15
CA LEU A 493 21.41 -11.06 -15.93
C LEU A 493 21.54 -12.32 -16.79
N PRO A 494 20.43 -13.04 -17.04
CA PRO A 494 20.46 -14.18 -17.95
C PRO A 494 20.59 -13.71 -19.39
N SER A 495 21.06 -14.59 -20.28
CA SER A 495 21.20 -14.35 -21.72
C SER A 495 19.86 -14.24 -22.46
N LYS A 496 18.80 -14.81 -21.88
CA LYS A 496 17.43 -14.79 -22.40
C LYS A 496 16.45 -14.52 -21.26
N PRO A 497 15.23 -14.03 -21.56
CA PRO A 497 14.20 -13.87 -20.54
C PRO A 497 13.92 -15.18 -19.78
N LEU A 498 13.92 -15.12 -18.46
CA LEU A 498 13.53 -16.18 -17.54
C LEU A 498 12.45 -15.64 -16.60
N SER A 499 11.36 -16.39 -16.46
CA SER A 499 10.30 -16.08 -15.51
C SER A 499 10.21 -17.17 -14.46
N LEU A 500 10.16 -16.78 -13.20
CA LEU A 500 9.78 -17.67 -12.12
C LEU A 500 8.37 -17.30 -11.68
N SER A 501 7.53 -18.33 -11.53
CA SER A 501 6.12 -18.20 -11.17
C SER A 501 5.78 -19.04 -9.95
N LEU A 502 4.96 -18.45 -9.06
CA LEU A 502 4.33 -19.10 -7.91
C LEU A 502 2.83 -19.19 -8.16
N ILE A 503 2.29 -20.41 -8.09
CA ILE A 503 0.92 -20.76 -8.46
C ILE A 503 0.26 -21.49 -7.30
N TRP A 504 -1.04 -21.30 -7.11
CA TRP A 504 -1.80 -22.05 -6.11
C TRP A 504 -3.22 -22.37 -6.56
N ASP A 505 -3.92 -23.18 -5.78
CA ASP A 505 -5.36 -23.33 -5.88
C ASP A 505 -6.01 -22.45 -4.80
N PRO A 506 -6.83 -21.43 -5.15
CA PRO A 506 -7.49 -20.58 -4.17
C PRO A 506 -8.58 -21.33 -3.40
N GLY A 507 -9.14 -22.40 -3.97
CA GLY A 507 -10.16 -23.25 -3.34
C GLY A 507 -9.60 -24.24 -2.32
N GLN A 508 -8.27 -24.35 -2.19
CA GLN A 508 -7.67 -25.25 -1.20
C GLN A 508 -8.12 -24.88 0.21
N LYS A 509 -8.54 -25.88 0.98
CA LYS A 509 -8.91 -25.69 2.39
C LYS A 509 -7.69 -25.86 3.27
N TRP A 510 -7.28 -24.79 3.94
CA TRP A 510 -6.02 -24.80 4.69
C TRP A 510 -6.16 -25.37 6.10
N ASP A 511 -7.31 -25.24 6.79
CA ASP A 511 -7.62 -25.91 8.08
C ASP A 511 -8.63 -27.07 7.93
N GLY A 512 -8.92 -27.48 6.70
CA GLY A 512 -9.98 -28.44 6.36
C GLY A 512 -11.38 -27.82 6.18
N ARG A 513 -11.58 -26.55 6.52
CA ARG A 513 -12.86 -25.82 6.40
C ARG A 513 -12.73 -24.53 5.57
N LEU A 514 -11.85 -23.63 5.98
CA LEU A 514 -11.59 -22.34 5.38
C LEU A 514 -10.66 -22.47 4.18
N SER A 515 -10.96 -21.74 3.11
CA SER A 515 -10.19 -21.69 1.86
C SER A 515 -9.49 -20.33 1.68
N LEU A 516 -8.89 -20.08 0.51
CA LEU A 516 -8.25 -18.81 0.12
C LEU A 516 -6.98 -18.50 0.93
N PRO A 517 -5.86 -19.23 0.73
CA PRO A 517 -4.59 -18.84 1.32
C PRO A 517 -4.22 -17.40 0.95
N THR A 518 -3.56 -16.71 1.86
CA THR A 518 -3.16 -15.31 1.70
C THR A 518 -1.95 -15.22 0.79
N ALA A 519 -2.06 -14.44 -0.29
CA ALA A 519 -0.96 -14.17 -1.20
C ALA A 519 -0.18 -12.92 -0.77
N HIS A 520 1.14 -12.95 -0.97
CA HIS A 520 2.02 -11.81 -0.76
C HIS A 520 2.85 -11.53 -2.01
N TYR A 521 2.87 -10.27 -2.44
CA TYR A 521 3.61 -9.83 -3.62
C TYR A 521 4.27 -8.47 -3.38
N ALA A 522 5.57 -8.37 -3.59
CA ALA A 522 6.26 -7.08 -3.63
C ALA A 522 7.39 -7.11 -4.66
N SER A 523 7.31 -6.24 -5.67
CA SER A 523 8.26 -6.18 -6.77
C SER A 523 8.61 -4.73 -7.12
N PRO A 524 9.74 -4.18 -6.63
CA PRO A 524 10.67 -4.82 -5.70
C PRO A 524 10.11 -4.89 -4.27
N ASN A 525 10.79 -5.62 -3.40
CA ASN A 525 10.43 -5.85 -2.01
C ASN A 525 10.71 -4.64 -1.10
N GLN A 526 10.14 -3.50 -1.48
CA GLN A 526 10.25 -2.23 -0.75
C GLN A 526 9.70 -2.29 0.68
N PRO A 527 8.59 -2.99 0.99
CA PRO A 527 8.09 -3.07 2.36
C PRO A 527 9.10 -3.67 3.36
N ALA A 528 9.97 -4.58 2.90
CA ALA A 528 11.04 -5.15 3.71
C ALA A 528 12.38 -4.39 3.56
N LEU A 529 12.43 -3.34 2.72
CA LEU A 529 13.66 -2.73 2.21
C LEU A 529 14.67 -3.77 1.68
N ALA A 530 14.18 -4.89 1.14
CA ALA A 530 15.02 -5.93 0.58
C ALA A 530 15.23 -5.66 -0.92
N ASN A 531 16.47 -5.78 -1.38
CA ASN A 531 16.87 -5.66 -2.77
C ASN A 531 16.58 -6.99 -3.49
N SER A 532 15.30 -7.34 -3.60
CA SER A 532 14.77 -8.55 -4.23
C SER A 532 13.31 -8.33 -4.64
N HIS A 533 12.65 -9.36 -5.19
CA HIS A 533 11.19 -9.41 -5.39
C HIS A 533 10.62 -10.55 -4.54
N HIS A 534 9.51 -10.30 -3.84
CA HIS A 534 8.91 -11.25 -2.90
C HIS A 534 7.63 -11.85 -3.46
N LEU A 535 7.58 -13.18 -3.55
CA LEU A 535 6.38 -13.97 -3.88
C LEU A 535 6.16 -14.98 -2.75
N ALA A 536 5.04 -14.92 -2.04
CA ALA A 536 4.78 -15.87 -0.96
C ALA A 536 3.31 -16.23 -0.77
N LEU A 537 3.09 -17.34 -0.05
CA LEU A 537 1.77 -17.74 0.44
C LEU A 537 1.83 -17.95 1.95
N SER A 538 0.75 -17.55 2.63
CA SER A 538 0.57 -17.80 4.06
C SER A 538 -0.89 -18.10 4.40
N ILE A 539 -1.10 -18.53 5.64
CA ILE A 539 -2.40 -18.62 6.30
C ILE A 539 -2.28 -17.94 7.66
N PRO A 540 -3.36 -17.53 8.33
CA PRO A 540 -4.75 -17.59 7.92
C PRO A 540 -5.12 -16.70 6.72
N SER A 541 -6.33 -16.86 6.20
CA SER A 541 -6.90 -15.99 5.17
C SER A 541 -7.21 -14.59 5.70
N ILE A 542 -6.85 -13.56 4.94
CA ILE A 542 -7.33 -12.19 5.16
C ILE A 542 -8.79 -12.03 4.67
N PRO A 543 -9.55 -11.03 5.17
CA PRO A 543 -9.18 -10.05 6.18
C PRO A 543 -9.54 -10.49 7.61
N THR A 544 -10.23 -11.62 7.77
CA THR A 544 -10.80 -12.02 9.07
C THR A 544 -9.74 -12.25 10.13
N HIS A 545 -8.64 -12.90 9.77
CA HIS A 545 -7.61 -13.34 10.71
C HIS A 545 -6.21 -12.76 10.44
N ALA A 546 -6.10 -11.88 9.45
CA ALA A 546 -4.92 -11.11 9.16
C ALA A 546 -5.34 -9.85 8.38
N PRO A 547 -4.62 -8.73 8.52
CA PRO A 547 -5.04 -7.46 7.94
C PRO A 547 -4.66 -7.36 6.46
N GLU A 548 -5.49 -6.68 5.65
CA GLU A 548 -5.13 -6.30 4.28
C GLU A 548 -4.15 -5.12 4.27
N TYR A 549 -4.40 -4.11 5.10
CA TYR A 549 -3.55 -2.93 5.22
C TYR A 549 -2.74 -2.92 6.53
N PRO A 550 -1.47 -2.46 6.50
CA PRO A 550 -0.69 -2.33 7.72
C PRO A 550 -1.40 -1.45 8.76
N GLY A 551 -1.47 -1.92 10.01
CA GLY A 551 -2.06 -1.19 11.13
C GLY A 551 -3.54 -1.50 11.41
N ASP A 552 -4.22 -2.22 10.51
CA ASP A 552 -5.60 -2.66 10.77
C ASP A 552 -5.64 -3.66 11.94
N SER A 553 -6.65 -3.51 12.79
CA SER A 553 -6.91 -4.46 13.88
C SER A 553 -7.52 -5.74 13.33
N PHE A 554 -7.09 -6.88 13.83
CA PHE A 554 -7.61 -8.19 13.47
C PHE A 554 -7.55 -9.14 14.68
N GLN A 555 -8.31 -10.24 14.60
CA GLN A 555 -8.27 -11.30 15.60
C GLN A 555 -7.48 -12.49 15.04
N PRO A 556 -6.38 -12.93 15.69
CA PRO A 556 -5.63 -14.08 15.22
C PRO A 556 -6.51 -15.35 15.23
N TYR A 557 -6.15 -16.33 14.41
CA TYR A 557 -6.91 -17.58 14.34
C TYR A 557 -6.65 -18.42 15.61
N PRO A 558 -7.69 -18.91 16.31
CA PRO A 558 -7.51 -19.73 17.51
C PRO A 558 -7.18 -21.18 17.11
N ALA A 559 -5.89 -21.53 17.07
CA ALA A 559 -5.46 -22.88 16.75
C ALA A 559 -5.60 -23.80 17.98
N GLU A 560 -6.18 -24.99 17.77
CA GLU A 560 -6.34 -26.02 18.80
C GLU A 560 -5.19 -27.03 18.76
N ALA A 561 -4.82 -27.58 19.91
CA ALA A 561 -3.83 -28.65 20.02
C ALA A 561 -4.24 -29.86 19.17
N GLY A 562 -3.32 -30.31 18.31
CA GLY A 562 -3.55 -31.39 17.36
C GLY A 562 -4.13 -30.93 16.01
N GLN A 563 -4.63 -29.70 15.90
CA GLN A 563 -5.15 -29.16 14.65
C GLN A 563 -4.03 -29.06 13.60
N SER A 564 -4.37 -29.44 12.37
CA SER A 564 -3.45 -29.47 11.24
C SER A 564 -3.86 -28.47 10.16
N PHE A 565 -2.86 -27.86 9.56
CA PHE A 565 -3.00 -26.86 8.51
C PHE A 565 -2.17 -27.22 7.29
N SER A 566 -2.54 -26.76 6.11
CA SER A 566 -1.76 -27.00 4.89
C SER A 566 -1.78 -25.85 3.89
N ILE A 567 -0.67 -25.69 3.17
CA ILE A 567 -0.55 -24.81 2.02
C ILE A 567 0.03 -25.62 0.86
N ARG A 568 -0.65 -25.60 -0.27
CA ARG A 568 -0.24 -26.24 -1.53
C ARG A 568 0.09 -25.16 -2.55
N ALA A 569 1.26 -25.28 -3.15
CA ALA A 569 1.74 -24.39 -4.17
C ALA A 569 2.46 -25.14 -5.29
N GLU A 570 2.58 -24.47 -6.43
CA GLU A 570 3.40 -24.90 -7.55
C GLU A 570 4.40 -23.80 -7.90
N LEU A 571 5.62 -24.19 -8.21
CA LEU A 571 6.70 -23.30 -8.66
C LEU A 571 7.15 -23.72 -10.04
N SER A 572 7.31 -22.78 -10.97
CA SER A 572 7.80 -23.08 -12.32
C SER A 572 8.80 -22.03 -12.80
N VAL A 573 9.78 -22.48 -13.58
CA VAL A 573 10.66 -21.62 -14.37
C VAL A 573 10.33 -21.78 -15.84
N THR A 574 10.01 -20.68 -16.49
CA THR A 574 9.68 -20.61 -17.92
C THR A 574 10.71 -19.75 -18.64
N SER A 575 11.24 -20.28 -19.75
CA SER A 575 12.06 -19.48 -20.67
C SER A 575 11.15 -18.55 -21.47
N GLY A 576 11.18 -17.26 -21.17
CA GLY A 576 10.29 -16.23 -21.70
C GLY A 576 9.80 -15.26 -20.63
N ASN A 577 8.90 -14.37 -21.02
CA ASN A 577 8.30 -13.37 -20.14
C ASN A 577 7.13 -13.94 -19.31
N ALA A 578 6.62 -13.13 -18.38
CA ALA A 578 5.54 -13.50 -17.48
C ALA A 578 4.25 -13.92 -18.21
N LEU A 579 3.96 -13.35 -19.39
CA LEU A 579 2.82 -13.76 -20.21
C LEU A 579 2.97 -15.17 -20.78
N ARG A 580 4.18 -15.55 -21.22
CA ARG A 580 4.45 -16.93 -21.62
C ARG A 580 4.30 -17.89 -20.44
N ALA A 581 4.80 -17.52 -19.26
CA ALA A 581 4.63 -18.32 -18.05
C ALA A 581 3.14 -18.49 -17.68
N PHE A 582 2.35 -17.41 -17.83
CA PHE A 582 0.89 -17.47 -17.65
C PHE A 582 0.20 -18.37 -18.67
N GLY A 583 0.59 -18.33 -19.94
CA GLY A 583 0.08 -19.22 -20.98
C GLY A 583 0.43 -20.70 -20.74
N GLU A 584 1.65 -21.00 -20.26
CA GLU A 584 2.03 -22.35 -19.84
C GLU A 584 1.17 -22.82 -18.65
N TRP A 585 0.89 -21.93 -17.68
CA TRP A 585 -0.01 -22.23 -16.57
C TRP A 585 -1.43 -22.59 -17.04
N ILE A 586 -2.03 -21.79 -17.94
CA ILE A 586 -3.35 -22.09 -18.53
C ILE A 586 -3.31 -23.47 -19.20
N THR A 587 -2.28 -23.73 -20.00
CA THR A 587 -2.12 -25.01 -20.71
C THR A 587 -2.00 -26.17 -19.73
N HIS A 588 -1.22 -26.03 -18.66
CA HIS A 588 -1.05 -27.06 -17.64
C HIS A 588 -2.32 -27.32 -16.81
N ARG A 589 -3.19 -26.31 -16.68
CA ARG A 589 -4.51 -26.44 -16.03
C ARG A 589 -5.59 -27.00 -16.96
N GLY A 590 -5.28 -27.22 -18.24
CA GLY A 590 -6.23 -27.75 -19.22
C GLY A 590 -7.16 -26.68 -19.82
N GLY A 591 -6.79 -25.40 -19.71
CA GLY A 591 -7.59 -24.27 -20.16
C GLY A 591 -7.99 -23.33 -19.03
N LEU A 592 -8.85 -22.36 -19.36
CA LEU A 592 -9.54 -21.54 -18.37
C LEU A 592 -10.62 -22.37 -17.67
N PRO A 593 -10.93 -22.09 -16.39
CA PRO A 593 -12.04 -22.75 -15.72
C PRO A 593 -13.35 -22.47 -16.47
N GLU A 594 -14.27 -23.45 -16.45
CA GLU A 594 -15.63 -23.22 -16.91
C GLU A 594 -16.25 -22.05 -16.13
N PRO A 595 -16.94 -21.12 -16.80
CA PRO A 595 -17.67 -20.07 -16.11
C PRO A 595 -18.62 -20.66 -15.08
N ASN A 596 -18.76 -20.00 -13.93
CA ASN A 596 -19.82 -20.35 -12.99
C ASN A 596 -21.17 -20.36 -13.72
N PRO A 597 -22.09 -21.28 -13.37
CA PRO A 597 -23.43 -21.23 -13.93
C PRO A 597 -24.01 -19.83 -13.68
N PRO A 598 -24.77 -19.28 -14.64
CA PRO A 598 -25.38 -17.98 -14.46
C PRO A 598 -26.21 -18.02 -13.17
N PRO A 599 -26.14 -16.98 -12.31
CA PRO A 599 -26.83 -16.97 -11.03
C PRO A 599 -28.36 -17.04 -11.18
N ARG A 600 -28.87 -16.89 -12.41
CA ARG A 600 -30.27 -16.84 -12.79
C ARG A 600 -30.49 -17.50 -14.15
N SER A 601 -31.73 -17.90 -14.43
CA SER A 601 -32.10 -18.30 -15.78
C SER A 601 -32.00 -17.11 -16.75
N PHE A 602 -31.89 -17.36 -18.05
CA PHE A 602 -31.90 -16.28 -19.05
C PHE A 602 -33.14 -15.39 -18.90
N THR A 603 -34.32 -15.99 -18.68
CA THR A 603 -35.58 -15.26 -18.50
C THR A 603 -35.56 -14.38 -17.25
N ASP A 604 -35.03 -14.89 -16.14
CA ASP A 604 -34.93 -14.14 -14.89
C ASP A 604 -33.88 -13.01 -14.98
N GLU A 605 -32.78 -13.24 -15.70
CA GLU A 605 -31.77 -12.21 -15.94
C GLU A 605 -32.33 -11.10 -16.85
N VAL A 606 -33.07 -11.46 -17.90
CA VAL A 606 -33.81 -10.50 -18.73
C VAL A 606 -34.85 -9.72 -17.90
N ALA A 607 -35.56 -10.39 -16.98
CA ALA A 607 -36.49 -9.73 -16.07
C ALA A 607 -35.79 -8.76 -15.11
N LEU A 608 -34.60 -9.10 -14.60
CA LEU A 608 -33.79 -8.20 -13.78
C LEU A 608 -33.31 -6.99 -14.58
N CYS A 609 -32.80 -7.19 -15.80
CA CYS A 609 -32.41 -6.09 -16.68
C CYS A 609 -33.60 -5.18 -16.99
N ARG A 610 -34.77 -5.76 -17.28
CA ARG A 610 -36.02 -5.03 -17.49
C ARG A 610 -36.39 -4.18 -16.28
N THR A 611 -36.30 -4.74 -15.07
CA THR A 611 -36.53 -4.00 -13.81
C THR A 611 -35.60 -2.80 -13.73
N GLY A 612 -34.32 -2.98 -14.07
CA GLY A 612 -33.35 -1.89 -14.17
C GLY A 612 -33.82 -0.77 -15.09
N PHE A 613 -34.31 -1.09 -16.29
CA PHE A 613 -34.78 -0.09 -17.27
C PHE A 613 -36.13 0.55 -16.92
N LEU A 614 -37.11 -0.24 -16.46
CA LEU A 614 -38.49 0.20 -16.23
C LEU A 614 -38.71 0.82 -14.86
N GLU A 615 -37.83 0.56 -13.89
CA GLU A 615 -37.96 1.08 -12.53
C GLU A 615 -36.76 1.94 -12.13
N THR A 616 -35.54 1.39 -12.20
CA THR A 616 -34.36 2.05 -11.64
C THR A 616 -33.91 3.27 -12.45
N VAL A 617 -33.77 3.12 -13.77
CA VAL A 617 -33.26 4.19 -14.64
C VAL A 617 -34.34 4.81 -15.54
N ARG A 618 -35.61 4.46 -15.32
CA ARG A 618 -36.72 5.06 -16.08
C ARG A 618 -36.81 6.56 -15.83
N GLY A 619 -36.90 7.34 -16.90
CA GLY A 619 -37.09 8.79 -16.82
C GLY A 619 -38.52 9.20 -16.46
N ASP A 620 -38.70 10.47 -16.12
CA ASP A 620 -40.01 11.02 -15.73
C ASP A 620 -40.99 11.12 -16.90
N ARG A 621 -40.47 11.04 -18.14
CA ARG A 621 -41.26 11.02 -19.37
C ARG A 621 -41.20 9.62 -20.01
N PRO A 622 -42.30 9.15 -20.62
CA PRO A 622 -42.27 7.93 -21.41
C PRO A 622 -41.14 7.95 -22.45
N GLY A 623 -40.42 6.84 -22.60
CA GLY A 623 -39.34 6.71 -23.59
C GLY A 623 -38.02 7.41 -23.26
N THR A 624 -37.89 8.04 -22.08
CA THR A 624 -36.61 8.61 -21.61
C THR A 624 -36.00 7.78 -20.49
N PHE A 625 -34.66 7.78 -20.40
CA PHE A 625 -33.92 7.03 -19.40
C PHE A 625 -32.78 7.86 -18.82
N ARG A 626 -32.49 7.63 -17.55
CA ARG A 626 -31.31 8.15 -16.86
C ARG A 626 -30.12 7.24 -17.16
N HIS A 627 -28.93 7.81 -17.39
CA HIS A 627 -27.72 7.00 -17.52
C HIS A 627 -27.23 6.49 -16.16
N CYS A 628 -27.38 7.33 -15.14
CA CYS A 628 -27.12 7.03 -13.73
C CYS A 628 -28.35 7.44 -12.91
N ILE A 629 -28.56 6.81 -11.76
CA ILE A 629 -29.57 7.24 -10.79
C ILE A 629 -29.31 8.73 -10.45
N ASP A 630 -30.38 9.51 -10.31
CA ASP A 630 -30.38 10.97 -10.04
C ASP A 630 -29.89 11.89 -11.18
N TRP A 631 -29.61 11.36 -12.38
CA TRP A 631 -29.28 12.18 -13.55
C TRP A 631 -30.51 12.52 -14.39
N ALA A 632 -30.42 13.60 -15.16
CA ALA A 632 -31.47 13.95 -16.12
C ALA A 632 -31.65 12.81 -17.15
N SER A 633 -32.91 12.52 -17.49
CA SER A 633 -33.24 11.49 -18.47
C SER A 633 -33.28 12.03 -19.89
N ASN A 634 -32.75 11.28 -20.85
CA ASN A 634 -32.85 11.58 -22.28
C ASN A 634 -33.41 10.37 -23.05
N PRO A 635 -33.99 10.56 -24.25
CA PRO A 635 -34.28 9.45 -25.15
C PRO A 635 -33.00 8.64 -25.44
N SER A 636 -33.11 7.30 -25.39
CA SER A 636 -31.99 6.39 -25.67
C SER A 636 -32.44 5.30 -26.62
N ALA A 637 -32.08 5.44 -27.90
CA ALA A 637 -32.40 4.42 -28.91
C ALA A 637 -31.84 3.04 -28.53
N GLY A 638 -30.67 2.99 -27.89
CA GLY A 638 -30.09 1.74 -27.40
C GLY A 638 -30.95 1.06 -26.33
N PHE A 639 -31.46 1.81 -25.35
CA PHE A 639 -32.28 1.23 -24.28
C PHE A 639 -33.67 0.85 -24.79
N ASN A 640 -34.24 1.64 -25.70
CA ASN A 640 -35.50 1.30 -26.37
C ASN A 640 -35.37 0.00 -27.18
N LEU A 641 -34.26 -0.18 -27.92
CA LEU A 641 -34.02 -1.42 -28.65
C LEU A 641 -33.95 -2.63 -27.70
N LEU A 642 -33.27 -2.49 -26.56
CA LEU A 642 -33.17 -3.58 -25.57
C LEU A 642 -34.53 -3.93 -24.96
N LEU A 643 -35.36 -2.94 -24.61
CA LEU A 643 -36.72 -3.15 -24.10
C LEU A 643 -37.67 -3.72 -25.16
N TRP A 644 -37.52 -3.30 -26.42
CA TRP A 644 -38.28 -3.87 -27.53
C TRP A 644 -37.93 -5.34 -27.74
N LEU A 645 -36.64 -5.68 -27.76
CA LEU A 645 -36.15 -7.06 -27.86
C LEU A 645 -36.63 -7.90 -26.67
N ASP A 646 -36.54 -7.39 -25.44
CA ASP A 646 -37.10 -8.05 -24.25
C ASP A 646 -38.59 -8.32 -24.42
N GLY A 647 -39.36 -7.32 -24.85
CA GLY A 647 -40.78 -7.44 -25.11
C GLY A 647 -41.15 -8.49 -26.16
N LEU A 648 -40.33 -8.64 -27.21
CA LEU A 648 -40.47 -9.69 -28.22
C LEU A 648 -40.13 -11.08 -27.68
N ILE A 649 -39.07 -11.19 -26.87
CA ILE A 649 -38.57 -12.46 -26.32
C ILE A 649 -39.50 -12.98 -25.21
N THR A 650 -39.95 -12.10 -24.32
CA THR A 650 -40.65 -12.48 -23.09
C THR A 650 -42.15 -12.25 -23.15
N GLY A 651 -42.64 -11.53 -24.15
CA GLY A 651 -44.05 -11.15 -24.25
C GLY A 651 -44.47 -10.06 -23.26
N HIS A 652 -43.54 -9.42 -22.55
CA HIS A 652 -43.87 -8.37 -21.58
C HIS A 652 -44.43 -7.12 -22.29
N ALA A 653 -45.67 -6.73 -21.98
CA ALA A 653 -46.36 -5.62 -22.64
C ALA A 653 -45.68 -4.28 -22.33
N ASP A 654 -45.43 -3.98 -21.05
CA ASP A 654 -44.85 -2.70 -20.63
C ASP A 654 -43.47 -2.41 -21.23
N SER A 655 -42.68 -3.45 -21.52
CA SER A 655 -41.38 -3.30 -22.18
C SER A 655 -41.56 -2.86 -23.63
N ARG A 656 -42.53 -3.46 -24.34
CA ARG A 656 -42.87 -3.09 -25.72
C ARG A 656 -43.43 -1.68 -25.79
N ASP A 657 -44.37 -1.37 -24.90
CA ASP A 657 -45.04 -0.07 -24.87
C ASP A 657 -44.04 1.04 -24.54
N THR A 658 -43.15 0.82 -23.56
CA THR A 658 -42.09 1.78 -23.21
C THR A 658 -41.10 2.00 -24.35
N ALA A 659 -40.73 0.94 -25.06
CA ALA A 659 -39.82 1.04 -26.21
C ALA A 659 -40.42 1.83 -27.38
N VAL A 660 -41.73 1.67 -27.63
CA VAL A 660 -42.46 2.34 -28.71
C VAL A 660 -42.79 3.79 -28.35
N ALA A 661 -43.04 4.10 -27.08
CA ALA A 661 -43.33 5.45 -26.60
C ALA A 661 -42.20 6.46 -26.89
N ALA A 662 -40.97 5.99 -27.15
CA ALA A 662 -39.84 6.84 -27.53
C ALA A 662 -39.75 7.16 -29.04
N THR A 663 -40.59 6.54 -29.86
CA THR A 663 -40.58 6.67 -31.34
C THR A 663 -41.65 7.62 -31.87
N GLU A 664 -42.55 8.13 -31.02
CA GLU A 664 -43.45 9.20 -31.42
C GLU A 664 -42.65 10.52 -31.53
N PRO A 665 -42.68 11.20 -32.69
CA PRO A 665 -41.98 12.47 -32.86
C PRO A 665 -42.55 13.51 -31.89
N MET A 666 -41.65 14.21 -31.18
CA MET A 666 -41.98 15.38 -30.34
C MET A 666 -42.66 16.50 -31.12
#